data_AF-A0A958D5P9-F1
#
_entry.id   AF-A0A958D5P9-F1
#
_cell.length_a   1.000
_cell.length_b   1.000
_cell.length_c   1.000
_cell.angle_alpha   90.00
_cell.angle_beta   90.00
_cell.angle_gamma   90.00
#
_symmetry.space_group_name_H-M   'P 1'
#
loop_
_entity.id
_entity.type
_entity.pdbx_description
1 polymer ?
#
loop_
_entity_poly.entity_id
_entity_poly.type
_entity_poly.pdbx_seq_one_letter_code
_entity_poly.pdbx_strand_id
1 'polypeptide(L)'
;MKPKPTRMLVVLIVAMGVVFLFAAVAAAWTPVSTTPLNGPVTQADLPPRAAVSWTPTPVADDALVHMPGTQPFGAFLDDAVTCTEGCHGNYDQQIEPGFLWKGSMMGQSARDFIFWSTMTVAGQDSIWAIGSPNAVDICERCHFPKGWVEGRSDPPNASAMTGGDFDGVSCDVCHRMVDPFFEDTYAGTRDGDDWQGYWDEAGNTGPGSGTLSQNMADGTRVVDAGVVQALSYFNGNAFYGPDNRPEPATYTENGGGQYVLSPEMDKRASFADAPEYHPRLYSRYHKSKYFCGSCHDVSNPVLANLAYAGTPPGDGTTVLPSEELPASAYFHVERTFSEFMLSAYAQDGGAAGIGPFAPGSFPTSRPGDNIATCQDCHMRDAAGYAANPNIPGVVYRTGDPNTTGSTEHLASGQPTHDLTGGNMWVPWVLASAVAGSSNYDATNDALLNQGAGVLTLDLTQGLGLDADALLAAVDRAEQNLHDAASIRELEYSPDTGALSFRIQNQTGHKLISGYPEGRRMFVNVRLYDAGDNLIAEINPYDAAAGTLKGLGTPSSPPLGAGESHDDALVYEAAMRSTLTGEDKTFHFALADGRYKDNRIPPLGFDIANAAERLAQPVWQGENAPDYYSAAEYAGGYDHVSLLAAPGASRVEVDLYYQTTSREYMEFLRDEIAGTGDTLPDPNPGTPENEAYIIQTDPFFDQLRAWGPTLWQLWEHNMNVPGAAPVLMTTAGFDVTGACHYADVEPNADHGNPAACDGDVDVADIQRIAGCWNQPIGTACPIALDIDTSGDLTVLDITLAAEEWGWPD
;
A
#
# COMPACT_ATOMS: atom_id res chain seq x y z
N MET A 1 -8.52 -26.93 14.02
CA MET A 1 -8.50 -26.16 15.27
C MET A 1 -7.06 -26.06 15.75
N LYS A 2 -6.31 -25.11 15.22
CA LYS A 2 -5.17 -24.55 15.92
C LYS A 2 -5.41 -23.03 15.94
N PRO A 3 -6.15 -22.51 16.96
CA PRO A 3 -6.23 -21.06 17.16
C PRO A 3 -4.81 -20.46 17.34
N LYS A 4 -4.68 -19.12 17.21
CA LYS A 4 -3.48 -18.31 17.56
C LYS A 4 -2.65 -19.02 18.63
N PRO A 5 -1.29 -19.06 18.57
CA PRO A 5 -0.47 -19.77 19.56
C PRO A 5 -0.98 -19.46 20.96
N THR A 6 -1.77 -20.39 21.50
CA THR A 6 -2.52 -20.16 22.74
C THR A 6 -1.47 -20.08 23.82
N ARG A 7 -1.28 -18.86 24.35
CA ARG A 7 -0.51 -18.61 25.58
C ARG A 7 -1.14 -19.50 26.65
N MET A 8 -0.35 -20.44 27.16
CA MET A 8 -0.81 -21.54 28.02
C MET A 8 -1.69 -21.05 29.17
N LEU A 9 -2.96 -21.46 29.18
CA LEU A 9 -3.74 -21.62 30.42
C LEU A 9 -3.91 -23.12 30.65
N VAL A 10 -3.22 -23.67 31.65
CA VAL A 10 -3.34 -25.08 32.04
C VAL A 10 -4.71 -25.28 32.70
N VAL A 11 -5.66 -25.91 31.99
CA VAL A 11 -6.83 -26.53 32.61
C VAL A 11 -7.10 -27.88 31.94
N LEU A 12 -6.86 -28.96 32.69
CA LEU A 12 -7.29 -30.33 32.37
C LEU A 12 -8.83 -30.39 32.33
N ILE A 13 -9.42 -31.11 31.35
CA ILE A 13 -10.48 -32.13 31.56
C ILE A 13 -10.75 -32.90 30.25
N VAL A 14 -10.99 -34.20 30.42
CA VAL A 14 -11.23 -35.27 29.43
C VAL A 14 -12.74 -35.39 29.14
N ALA A 15 -13.16 -35.63 27.88
CA ALA A 15 -14.00 -36.79 27.48
C ALA A 15 -14.52 -36.81 26.03
N MET A 16 -14.59 -38.05 25.54
CA MET A 16 -14.97 -38.63 24.24
C MET A 16 -16.40 -38.34 23.69
N GLY A 17 -16.47 -38.21 22.35
CA GLY A 17 -17.20 -39.13 21.44
C GLY A 17 -18.67 -38.87 21.11
N VAL A 18 -19.00 -38.79 19.81
CA VAL A 18 -19.94 -39.66 19.06
C VAL A 18 -20.14 -39.14 17.63
N VAL A 19 -20.01 -40.05 16.68
CA VAL A 19 -20.21 -39.92 15.23
C VAL A 19 -21.71 -40.04 14.91
N PHE A 20 -22.26 -39.18 14.05
CA PHE A 20 -23.45 -39.51 13.25
C PHE A 20 -23.39 -38.97 11.82
N LEU A 21 -23.69 -39.90 10.91
CA LEU A 21 -23.80 -39.82 9.46
C LEU A 21 -25.07 -39.06 9.03
N PHE A 22 -24.98 -38.17 8.05
CA PHE A 22 -26.07 -37.92 7.09
C PHE A 22 -25.49 -37.64 5.69
N ALA A 23 -26.05 -38.33 4.69
CA ALA A 23 -25.63 -38.30 3.30
C ALA A 23 -26.74 -37.76 2.39
N ALA A 24 -26.30 -37.13 1.28
CA ALA A 24 -27.01 -36.71 0.07
C ALA A 24 -27.99 -35.53 0.23
N VAL A 25 -27.96 -34.47 -0.59
CA VAL A 25 -27.87 -34.42 -2.06
C VAL A 25 -27.14 -33.15 -2.51
N ALA A 26 -26.05 -33.25 -3.29
CA ALA A 26 -25.42 -32.13 -3.99
C ALA A 26 -25.48 -32.38 -5.50
N ALA A 27 -26.12 -31.44 -6.22
CA ALA A 27 -26.12 -31.39 -7.67
C ALA A 27 -24.73 -31.00 -8.18
N ALA A 28 -24.34 -31.58 -9.31
CA ALA A 28 -23.02 -31.47 -9.91
C ALA A 28 -22.65 -30.02 -10.25
N TRP A 29 -21.86 -29.41 -9.37
CA TRP A 29 -20.86 -28.40 -9.71
C TRP A 29 -19.53 -29.14 -9.71
N THR A 30 -18.84 -29.18 -10.85
CA THR A 30 -17.44 -29.59 -10.89
C THR A 30 -16.64 -28.52 -10.15
N PRO A 31 -15.96 -28.81 -9.03
CA PRO A 31 -15.07 -27.85 -8.42
C PRO A 31 -13.90 -27.62 -9.37
N VAL A 32 -13.64 -26.36 -9.68
CA VAL A 32 -12.34 -25.92 -10.20
C VAL A 32 -11.29 -26.34 -9.16
N SER A 33 -10.19 -26.91 -9.63
CA SER A 33 -9.10 -27.37 -8.77
C SER A 33 -8.57 -26.19 -7.96
N THR A 34 -8.66 -26.26 -6.63
CA THR A 34 -8.11 -25.26 -5.70
C THR A 34 -6.60 -25.46 -5.43
N THR A 35 -5.92 -26.22 -6.28
CA THR A 35 -4.45 -26.26 -6.29
C THR A 35 -3.96 -25.06 -7.09
N PRO A 36 -3.08 -24.20 -6.55
CA PRO A 36 -2.33 -23.24 -7.36
C PRO A 36 -1.80 -23.96 -8.61
N LEU A 37 -1.97 -23.36 -9.79
CA LEU A 37 -1.69 -24.04 -11.06
C LEU A 37 -0.21 -24.44 -11.24
N ASN A 38 0.67 -24.01 -10.33
CA ASN A 38 2.02 -24.53 -10.18
C ASN A 38 2.23 -24.96 -8.72
N GLY A 39 2.70 -26.20 -8.49
CA GLY A 39 3.34 -26.52 -7.21
C GLY A 39 4.55 -25.60 -6.98
N PRO A 40 5.13 -25.58 -5.76
CA PRO A 40 6.33 -24.78 -5.52
C PRO A 40 7.40 -25.12 -6.56
N VAL A 41 7.88 -24.10 -7.27
CA VAL A 41 9.01 -24.24 -8.20
C VAL A 41 10.22 -24.57 -7.35
N THR A 42 10.83 -25.73 -7.58
CA THR A 42 11.99 -26.19 -6.82
C THR A 42 13.28 -25.91 -7.57
N GLN A 43 14.42 -26.01 -6.88
CA GLN A 43 15.74 -25.93 -7.52
C GLN A 43 15.90 -26.92 -8.70
N ALA A 44 15.18 -28.05 -8.70
CA ALA A 44 15.22 -29.04 -9.78
C ALA A 44 14.52 -28.58 -11.06
N ASP A 45 13.65 -27.57 -10.96
CA ASP A 45 12.89 -27.00 -12.07
C ASP A 45 13.65 -25.86 -12.78
N LEU A 46 14.73 -25.35 -12.16
CA LEU A 46 15.61 -24.34 -12.77
C LEU A 46 16.51 -24.96 -13.87
N PRO A 47 16.88 -24.19 -14.91
CA PRO A 47 17.81 -24.65 -15.93
C PRO A 47 19.18 -25.03 -15.32
N PRO A 48 19.95 -25.94 -15.96
CA PRO A 48 21.25 -26.36 -15.44
C PRO A 48 22.20 -25.18 -15.28
N ARG A 49 22.72 -24.98 -14.06
CA ARG A 49 23.67 -23.92 -13.72
C ARG A 49 25.02 -24.18 -14.40
N ALA A 50 25.26 -23.54 -15.53
CA ALA A 50 26.59 -23.45 -16.13
C ALA A 50 27.30 -22.22 -15.56
N ALA A 51 28.64 -22.22 -15.56
CA ALA A 51 29.43 -21.07 -15.09
C ALA A 51 28.91 -19.78 -15.73
N VAL A 52 28.65 -18.74 -14.93
CA VAL A 52 27.73 -17.62 -15.25
C VAL A 52 28.19 -16.78 -16.45
N SER A 53 28.01 -17.32 -17.65
CA SER A 53 27.86 -16.55 -18.88
C SER A 53 26.36 -16.50 -19.16
N TRP A 54 25.73 -15.37 -18.86
CA TRP A 54 24.34 -15.12 -19.23
C TRP A 54 24.29 -14.48 -20.62
N THR A 55 23.16 -14.63 -21.31
CA THR A 55 22.93 -14.03 -22.64
C THR A 55 21.74 -13.10 -22.53
N PRO A 56 21.90 -11.78 -22.83
CA PRO A 56 20.76 -10.88 -22.88
C PRO A 56 19.72 -11.42 -23.87
N THR A 57 18.48 -11.56 -23.40
CA THR A 57 17.33 -11.85 -24.26
C THR A 57 16.55 -10.55 -24.37
N PRO A 58 16.30 -10.01 -25.58
CA PRO A 58 15.44 -8.84 -25.73
C PRO A 58 14.10 -9.08 -25.03
N VAL A 59 13.60 -8.10 -24.27
CA VAL A 59 12.35 -8.25 -23.50
C VAL A 59 11.19 -8.67 -24.39
N ALA A 60 11.10 -8.10 -25.59
CA ALA A 60 10.06 -8.42 -26.57
C ALA A 60 10.05 -9.89 -27.02
N ASP A 61 11.19 -10.61 -26.88
CA ASP A 61 11.35 -12.00 -27.27
C ASP A 61 11.28 -12.97 -26.07
N ASP A 62 11.09 -12.46 -24.85
CA ASP A 62 11.14 -13.26 -23.62
C ASP A 62 9.76 -13.62 -23.05
N ALA A 63 9.39 -14.88 -23.22
CA ALA A 63 8.17 -15.46 -22.68
C ALA A 63 8.05 -15.39 -21.14
N LEU A 64 9.16 -15.26 -20.40
CA LEU A 64 9.15 -15.25 -18.93
C LEU A 64 8.61 -13.96 -18.34
N VAL A 65 8.77 -12.84 -19.05
CA VAL A 65 8.32 -11.52 -18.59
C VAL A 65 7.14 -10.99 -19.37
N HIS A 66 6.75 -11.67 -20.46
CA HIS A 66 5.57 -11.30 -21.23
C HIS A 66 4.29 -11.43 -20.41
N MET A 67 3.48 -10.38 -20.44
CA MET A 67 2.17 -10.29 -19.82
C MET A 67 1.23 -9.50 -20.75
N PRO A 68 -0.10 -9.73 -20.69
CA PRO A 68 -1.07 -8.95 -21.45
C PRO A 68 -0.95 -7.44 -21.26
N GLY A 69 -1.61 -6.72 -22.18
CA GLY A 69 -1.63 -5.25 -22.20
C GLY A 69 -0.72 -4.67 -23.29
N THR A 70 -0.56 -3.35 -23.25
CA THR A 70 0.30 -2.66 -24.20
C THR A 70 1.76 -3.05 -23.97
N GLN A 71 2.43 -3.50 -25.04
CA GLN A 71 3.85 -3.89 -25.02
C GLN A 71 4.76 -2.69 -25.37
N PRO A 72 6.08 -2.79 -25.15
CA PRO A 72 7.02 -1.77 -25.61
C PRO A 72 6.83 -1.40 -27.09
N PHE A 73 7.04 -0.12 -27.40
CA PHE A 73 6.71 0.55 -28.67
C PHE A 73 5.20 0.63 -29.00
N GLY A 74 4.32 0.28 -28.06
CA GLY A 74 2.87 0.28 -28.25
C GLY A 74 2.18 1.63 -28.05
N ALA A 75 2.81 2.57 -27.32
CA ALA A 75 2.31 3.93 -27.11
C ALA A 75 3.47 4.92 -26.90
N PHE A 76 3.22 6.19 -27.20
CA PHE A 76 4.13 7.31 -26.93
C PHE A 76 3.40 8.34 -26.08
N LEU A 77 3.95 8.62 -24.90
CA LEU A 77 3.28 9.40 -23.87
C LEU A 77 3.81 10.84 -23.85
N ASP A 78 2.96 11.81 -23.51
CA ASP A 78 3.43 13.17 -23.27
C ASP A 78 4.20 13.26 -21.96
N ASP A 79 5.15 14.20 -21.87
CA ASP A 79 5.84 14.51 -20.62
C ASP A 79 4.87 15.18 -19.64
N ALA A 80 5.02 14.89 -18.34
CA ALA A 80 4.12 15.40 -17.28
C ALA A 80 4.02 16.94 -17.25
N VAL A 81 5.11 17.63 -17.62
CA VAL A 81 5.17 19.10 -17.76
C VAL A 81 4.06 19.66 -18.66
N THR A 82 3.65 18.90 -19.67
CA THR A 82 2.58 19.28 -20.61
C THR A 82 1.24 19.43 -19.89
N CYS A 83 1.01 18.61 -18.86
CA CYS A 83 -0.21 18.64 -18.06
C CYS A 83 -0.10 19.66 -16.91
N THR A 84 1.03 19.66 -16.19
CA THR A 84 1.14 20.35 -14.89
C THR A 84 1.40 21.84 -15.00
N GLU A 85 2.21 22.31 -15.95
CA GLU A 85 2.67 23.71 -15.94
C GLU A 85 1.68 24.70 -16.57
N GLY A 86 0.65 24.20 -17.29
CA GLY A 86 -0.31 25.04 -18.01
C GLY A 86 -1.76 24.92 -17.55
N CYS A 87 -2.21 23.72 -17.19
CA CYS A 87 -3.65 23.45 -16.96
C CYS A 87 -3.93 22.76 -15.63
N HIS A 88 -3.16 21.74 -15.24
CA HIS A 88 -3.45 20.94 -14.05
C HIS A 88 -2.56 21.25 -12.84
N GLY A 89 -1.91 22.42 -12.83
CA GLY A 89 -1.13 22.92 -11.70
C GLY A 89 -0.97 24.44 -11.70
N ASN A 90 -0.31 24.96 -10.67
CA ASN A 90 0.00 26.37 -10.42
C ASN A 90 -1.22 27.31 -10.23
N TYR A 91 -2.33 26.81 -9.67
CA TYR A 91 -3.52 27.59 -9.32
C TYR A 91 -4.03 27.37 -7.89
N ASP A 92 -3.90 26.18 -7.32
CA ASP A 92 -4.29 25.86 -5.94
C ASP A 92 -3.60 24.58 -5.43
N GLN A 93 -2.51 24.73 -4.69
CA GLN A 93 -1.67 23.62 -4.22
C GLN A 93 -2.38 22.65 -3.26
N GLN A 94 -3.53 23.03 -2.67
CA GLN A 94 -4.26 22.14 -1.76
C GLN A 94 -5.10 21.09 -2.49
N ILE A 95 -5.46 21.36 -3.76
CA ILE A 95 -6.40 20.52 -4.50
C ILE A 95 -5.89 20.13 -5.89
N GLU A 96 -5.01 20.93 -6.48
CA GLU A 96 -4.63 20.74 -7.87
C GLU A 96 -3.86 19.43 -8.08
N PRO A 97 -4.12 18.72 -9.19
CA PRO A 97 -3.46 17.45 -9.46
C PRO A 97 -1.93 17.54 -9.48
N GLY A 98 -1.38 18.59 -10.09
CA GLY A 98 0.05 18.73 -10.33
C GLY A 98 0.89 18.78 -9.06
N PHE A 99 0.49 19.59 -8.08
CA PHE A 99 1.24 19.72 -6.82
C PHE A 99 1.18 18.44 -5.97
N LEU A 100 -0.01 17.86 -5.82
CA LEU A 100 -0.21 16.65 -5.02
C LEU A 100 0.52 15.44 -5.63
N TRP A 101 0.49 15.29 -6.95
CA TRP A 101 1.21 14.23 -7.66
C TRP A 101 2.73 14.40 -7.59
N LYS A 102 3.27 15.63 -7.75
CA LYS A 102 4.72 15.89 -7.73
C LYS A 102 5.39 15.38 -6.44
N GLY A 103 4.73 15.50 -5.30
CA GLY A 103 5.26 14.99 -4.02
C GLY A 103 5.03 13.50 -3.77
N SER A 104 4.14 12.86 -4.52
CA SER A 104 3.68 11.50 -4.27
C SER A 104 4.71 10.43 -4.63
N MET A 105 4.57 9.23 -4.05
CA MET A 105 5.41 8.09 -4.43
C MET A 105 5.19 7.64 -5.88
N MET A 106 4.02 7.89 -6.46
CA MET A 106 3.77 7.61 -7.88
C MET A 106 4.57 8.55 -8.80
N GLY A 107 4.58 9.86 -8.51
CA GLY A 107 5.39 10.84 -9.26
C GLY A 107 6.91 10.73 -9.00
N GLN A 108 7.30 9.97 -7.98
CA GLN A 108 8.70 9.75 -7.58
C GLN A 108 9.15 8.29 -7.70
N SER A 109 8.35 7.40 -8.33
CA SER A 109 8.64 5.96 -8.37
C SER A 109 10.01 5.66 -8.99
N ALA A 110 10.41 6.41 -10.01
CA ALA A 110 11.71 6.31 -10.68
C ALA A 110 12.90 6.90 -9.88
N ARG A 111 12.61 7.73 -8.86
CA ARG A 111 13.60 8.44 -8.04
C ARG A 111 13.76 7.81 -6.64
N ASP A 112 13.02 6.76 -6.34
CA ASP A 112 13.11 6.02 -5.08
C ASP A 112 14.45 5.24 -5.01
N PHE A 113 15.31 5.64 -4.08
CA PHE A 113 16.64 5.04 -3.88
C PHE A 113 16.59 3.63 -3.27
N ILE A 114 15.50 3.24 -2.61
CA ILE A 114 15.29 1.86 -2.14
C ILE A 114 14.98 0.97 -3.35
N PHE A 115 14.12 1.46 -4.25
CA PHE A 115 13.81 0.78 -5.51
C PHE A 115 15.07 0.46 -6.32
N TRP A 116 15.98 1.41 -6.49
CA TRP A 116 17.20 1.18 -7.28
C TRP A 116 18.07 0.05 -6.73
N SER A 117 18.30 0.00 -5.41
CA SER A 117 19.01 -1.10 -4.77
C SER A 117 18.26 -2.42 -4.89
N THR A 118 16.94 -2.38 -4.73
CA THR A 118 16.06 -3.55 -4.84
C THR A 118 16.09 -4.14 -6.24
N MET A 119 15.94 -3.30 -7.28
CA MET A 119 16.02 -3.68 -8.68
C MET A 119 17.40 -4.27 -9.02
N THR A 120 18.47 -3.72 -8.46
CA THR A 120 19.83 -4.23 -8.64
C THR A 120 19.97 -5.66 -8.12
N VAL A 121 19.47 -5.93 -6.90
CA VAL A 121 19.47 -7.29 -6.33
C VAL A 121 18.56 -8.22 -7.13
N ALA A 122 17.36 -7.78 -7.52
CA ALA A 122 16.45 -8.56 -8.35
C ALA A 122 17.06 -8.95 -9.72
N GLY A 123 17.88 -8.08 -10.32
CA GLY A 123 18.65 -8.40 -11.52
C GLY A 123 19.68 -9.51 -11.29
N GLN A 124 20.40 -9.48 -10.17
CA GLN A 124 21.31 -10.57 -9.79
C GLN A 124 20.56 -11.87 -9.51
N ASP A 125 19.45 -11.80 -8.77
CA ASP A 125 18.59 -12.93 -8.46
C ASP A 125 18.08 -13.61 -9.73
N SER A 126 17.64 -12.81 -10.69
CA SER A 126 17.18 -13.29 -12.00
C SER A 126 18.32 -13.97 -12.76
N ILE A 127 19.52 -13.38 -12.80
CA ILE A 127 20.67 -14.02 -13.45
C ILE A 127 21.02 -15.35 -12.77
N TRP A 128 21.01 -15.37 -11.44
CA TRP A 128 21.27 -16.58 -10.65
C TRP A 128 20.23 -17.69 -10.91
N ALA A 129 18.94 -17.34 -11.03
CA ALA A 129 17.86 -18.31 -11.20
C ALA A 129 17.70 -18.80 -12.63
N ILE A 130 17.69 -17.88 -13.60
CA ILE A 130 17.28 -18.16 -14.99
C ILE A 130 18.32 -17.77 -16.04
N GLY A 131 19.48 -17.24 -15.66
CA GLY A 131 20.56 -16.91 -16.59
C GLY A 131 20.27 -15.68 -17.46
N SER A 132 19.45 -14.74 -16.97
CA SER A 132 19.19 -13.43 -17.57
C SER A 132 18.71 -12.43 -16.50
N PRO A 133 18.94 -11.10 -16.65
CA PRO A 133 18.47 -10.09 -15.71
C PRO A 133 17.01 -9.67 -15.94
N ASN A 134 16.27 -10.35 -16.82
CA ASN A 134 15.03 -9.83 -17.40
C ASN A 134 13.91 -9.59 -16.38
N ALA A 135 13.96 -10.15 -15.17
CA ALA A 135 13.03 -9.76 -14.10
C ALA A 135 13.04 -8.24 -13.82
N VAL A 136 14.14 -7.54 -14.12
CA VAL A 136 14.24 -6.07 -14.03
C VAL A 136 13.24 -5.36 -14.94
N ASP A 137 12.85 -5.94 -16.09
CA ASP A 137 11.86 -5.33 -16.98
C ASP A 137 10.51 -5.11 -16.27
N ILE A 138 10.12 -6.02 -15.37
CA ILE A 138 8.89 -5.88 -14.58
C ILE A 138 8.97 -4.67 -13.63
N CYS A 139 10.16 -4.44 -13.07
CA CYS A 139 10.43 -3.28 -12.23
C CYS A 139 10.30 -1.99 -13.05
N GLU A 140 10.91 -1.97 -14.24
CA GLU A 140 10.88 -0.82 -15.13
C GLU A 140 9.48 -0.52 -15.68
N ARG A 141 8.66 -1.54 -15.92
CA ARG A 141 7.25 -1.40 -16.31
C ARG A 141 6.46 -0.56 -15.31
N CYS A 142 6.71 -0.74 -14.02
CA CYS A 142 5.96 -0.05 -12.97
C CYS A 142 6.61 1.27 -12.52
N HIS A 143 7.94 1.33 -12.49
CA HIS A 143 8.67 2.51 -11.99
C HIS A 143 9.04 3.51 -13.07
N PHE A 144 9.16 3.08 -14.34
CA PHE A 144 9.42 3.89 -15.54
C PHE A 144 8.40 3.61 -16.66
N PRO A 145 7.08 3.63 -16.40
CA PRO A 145 6.06 3.17 -17.34
C PRO A 145 6.13 3.86 -18.72
N LYS A 146 6.49 5.16 -18.76
CA LYS A 146 6.73 5.89 -20.02
C LYS A 146 7.94 5.34 -20.78
N GLY A 147 9.09 5.22 -20.12
CA GLY A 147 10.31 4.72 -20.74
C GLY A 147 10.14 3.28 -21.23
N TRP A 148 9.52 2.44 -20.41
CA TRP A 148 9.19 1.06 -20.74
C TRP A 148 8.29 0.97 -21.99
N VAL A 149 7.15 1.67 -22.01
CA VAL A 149 6.22 1.56 -23.15
C VAL A 149 6.79 2.17 -24.44
N GLU A 150 7.73 3.10 -24.34
CA GLU A 150 8.43 3.67 -25.49
C GLU A 150 9.69 2.86 -25.90
N GLY A 151 9.92 1.70 -25.27
CA GLY A 151 10.95 0.74 -25.66
C GLY A 151 12.36 1.06 -25.15
N ARG A 152 12.46 1.74 -24.00
CA ARG A 152 13.72 2.04 -23.31
C ARG A 152 14.01 1.13 -22.12
N SER A 153 13.30 0.00 -22.00
CA SER A 153 13.62 -1.04 -21.01
C SER A 153 14.62 -2.09 -21.48
N ASP A 154 15.14 -1.96 -22.70
CA ASP A 154 16.22 -2.81 -23.22
C ASP A 154 17.51 -1.97 -23.39
N PRO A 155 18.64 -2.33 -22.73
CA PRO A 155 18.77 -3.43 -21.76
C PRO A 155 18.04 -3.13 -20.44
N PRO A 156 17.60 -4.18 -19.70
CA PRO A 156 16.78 -4.03 -18.48
C PRO A 156 17.66 -3.67 -17.27
N ASN A 157 18.22 -2.47 -17.29
CA ASN A 157 18.99 -1.87 -16.19
C ASN A 157 18.77 -0.35 -16.07
N ALA A 158 17.71 0.15 -16.68
CA ALA A 158 17.33 1.55 -16.78
C ALA A 158 18.38 2.50 -17.38
N SER A 159 19.48 2.00 -17.95
CA SER A 159 20.54 2.85 -18.54
C SER A 159 20.10 3.63 -19.79
N ALA A 160 18.98 3.22 -20.41
CA ALA A 160 18.38 3.90 -21.54
C ALA A 160 17.32 4.95 -21.14
N MET A 161 16.92 5.03 -19.87
CA MET A 161 15.90 5.98 -19.38
C MET A 161 16.39 7.43 -19.52
N THR A 162 15.47 8.34 -19.86
CA THR A 162 15.80 9.76 -20.08
C THR A 162 14.60 10.69 -19.87
N GLY A 163 14.86 11.96 -19.55
CA GLY A 163 13.82 12.99 -19.51
C GLY A 163 12.64 12.62 -18.61
N GLY A 164 11.43 12.72 -19.16
CA GLY A 164 10.18 12.43 -18.47
C GLY A 164 9.99 10.97 -18.02
N ASP A 165 10.88 10.04 -18.38
CA ASP A 165 10.87 8.68 -17.83
C ASP A 165 11.07 8.70 -16.31
N PHE A 166 11.87 9.66 -15.81
CA PHE A 166 12.13 9.83 -14.40
C PHE A 166 10.96 10.46 -13.63
N ASP A 167 9.91 10.94 -14.32
CA ASP A 167 8.68 11.42 -13.67
C ASP A 167 7.79 10.27 -13.17
N GLY A 168 8.26 9.02 -13.26
CA GLY A 168 7.61 7.86 -12.67
C GLY A 168 6.27 7.52 -13.32
N VAL A 169 5.27 7.21 -12.50
CA VAL A 169 3.89 7.04 -12.94
C VAL A 169 3.29 8.41 -13.25
N SER A 170 3.48 8.85 -14.50
CA SER A 170 3.09 10.18 -14.98
C SER A 170 1.63 10.25 -15.44
N CYS A 171 1.14 11.47 -15.67
CA CYS A 171 -0.26 11.75 -15.99
C CYS A 171 -0.81 10.90 -17.15
N ASP A 172 -0.02 10.74 -18.22
CA ASP A 172 -0.43 10.01 -19.42
C ASP A 172 -0.56 8.50 -19.21
N VAL A 173 0.13 7.94 -18.23
CA VAL A 173 0.02 6.52 -17.91
C VAL A 173 -1.39 6.21 -17.41
N CYS A 174 -1.93 7.06 -16.54
CA CYS A 174 -3.31 6.94 -16.06
C CYS A 174 -4.31 7.42 -17.11
N HIS A 175 -4.12 8.65 -17.61
CA HIS A 175 -5.09 9.31 -18.49
C HIS A 175 -5.10 8.78 -19.93
N ARG A 176 -4.26 7.81 -20.29
CA ARG A 176 -4.38 7.08 -21.56
C ARG A 176 -4.75 5.61 -21.36
N MET A 177 -5.03 5.22 -20.12
CA MET A 177 -5.39 3.86 -19.79
C MET A 177 -6.81 3.54 -20.27
N VAL A 178 -6.91 2.46 -21.03
CA VAL A 178 -8.13 1.84 -21.52
C VAL A 178 -8.58 0.78 -20.53
N ASP A 179 -9.88 0.67 -20.32
CA ASP A 179 -10.48 -0.43 -19.55
C ASP A 179 -10.39 -1.73 -20.35
N PRO A 180 -9.64 -2.75 -19.88
CA PRO A 180 -9.54 -4.03 -20.58
C PRO A 180 -10.89 -4.78 -20.64
N PHE A 181 -11.86 -4.38 -19.81
CA PHE A 181 -13.19 -4.96 -19.70
C PHE A 181 -14.28 -3.95 -20.02
N PHE A 182 -13.98 -2.95 -20.87
CA PHE A 182 -14.87 -1.82 -21.16
C PHE A 182 -16.28 -2.23 -21.62
N GLU A 183 -16.44 -3.38 -22.31
CA GLU A 183 -17.76 -3.88 -22.72
C GLU A 183 -18.65 -4.24 -21.52
N ASP A 184 -18.06 -4.85 -20.49
CA ASP A 184 -18.78 -5.27 -19.29
C ASP A 184 -19.04 -4.08 -18.36
N THR A 185 -18.08 -3.16 -18.25
CA THR A 185 -18.26 -1.87 -17.56
C THR A 185 -19.36 -1.03 -18.24
N TYR A 186 -19.37 -0.97 -19.57
CA TYR A 186 -20.38 -0.27 -20.35
C TYR A 186 -21.78 -0.88 -20.17
N ALA A 187 -21.86 -2.21 -20.10
CA ALA A 187 -23.12 -2.94 -19.91
C ALA A 187 -23.63 -2.92 -18.45
N GLY A 188 -22.81 -2.48 -17.50
CA GLY A 188 -23.14 -2.50 -16.07
C GLY A 188 -23.00 -3.88 -15.42
N THR A 189 -22.26 -4.80 -16.04
CA THR A 189 -22.06 -6.17 -15.54
C THR A 189 -20.75 -6.35 -14.77
N ARG A 190 -19.88 -5.33 -14.74
CA ARG A 190 -18.62 -5.35 -13.99
C ARG A 190 -18.75 -4.71 -12.59
N ASP A 191 -18.93 -3.40 -12.52
CA ASP A 191 -19.10 -2.66 -11.25
C ASP A 191 -20.58 -2.47 -10.85
N GLY A 192 -21.52 -2.88 -11.71
CA GLY A 192 -22.96 -2.71 -11.51
C GLY A 192 -23.60 -1.66 -12.42
N ASP A 193 -24.94 -1.69 -12.47
CA ASP A 193 -25.80 -0.83 -13.30
C ASP A 193 -26.47 0.31 -12.52
N ASP A 194 -25.98 0.61 -11.31
CA ASP A 194 -26.39 1.78 -10.53
C ASP A 194 -25.74 3.07 -11.08
N TRP A 195 -26.21 3.49 -12.25
CA TRP A 195 -25.69 4.66 -12.97
C TRP A 195 -25.81 5.97 -12.17
N GLN A 196 -26.86 6.11 -11.37
CA GLN A 196 -27.10 7.36 -10.63
C GLN A 196 -26.42 7.38 -9.25
N GLY A 197 -26.31 6.24 -8.56
CA GLY A 197 -25.65 6.14 -7.27
C GLY A 197 -24.16 5.92 -7.42
N TYR A 198 -23.74 4.69 -7.77
CA TYR A 198 -22.32 4.34 -7.90
C TYR A 198 -21.60 5.26 -8.91
N TRP A 199 -22.12 5.43 -10.13
CA TRP A 199 -21.40 6.17 -11.16
C TRP A 199 -21.56 7.71 -11.07
N ASP A 200 -22.53 8.19 -10.29
CA ASP A 200 -22.94 9.60 -10.20
C ASP A 200 -23.22 10.19 -11.60
N GLU A 201 -24.01 9.50 -12.42
CA GLU A 201 -24.43 9.97 -13.75
C GLU A 201 -25.89 10.43 -13.72
N ALA A 202 -26.10 11.75 -13.62
CA ALA A 202 -27.41 12.35 -13.42
C ALA A 202 -28.44 11.94 -14.48
N GLY A 203 -29.52 11.29 -14.04
CA GLY A 203 -30.62 10.85 -14.90
C GLY A 203 -30.28 9.72 -15.87
N ASN A 204 -29.08 9.12 -15.78
CA ASN A 204 -28.73 8.00 -16.63
C ASN A 204 -29.48 6.74 -16.21
N THR A 205 -30.03 6.03 -17.20
CA THR A 205 -30.71 4.74 -17.05
C THR A 205 -29.98 3.61 -17.78
N GLY A 206 -28.72 3.83 -18.15
CA GLY A 206 -27.86 2.89 -18.86
C GLY A 206 -27.82 3.09 -20.38
N PRO A 207 -27.25 2.13 -21.12
CA PRO A 207 -27.10 2.20 -22.58
C PRO A 207 -28.38 2.62 -23.32
N GLY A 208 -28.27 3.70 -24.11
CA GLY A 208 -29.39 4.28 -24.87
C GLY A 208 -30.25 5.29 -24.12
N SER A 209 -29.91 5.68 -22.88
CA SER A 209 -30.60 6.75 -22.13
C SER A 209 -30.55 8.12 -22.81
N GLY A 210 -29.49 8.36 -23.59
CA GLY A 210 -29.25 9.63 -24.28
C GLY A 210 -28.75 10.76 -23.37
N THR A 211 -28.42 10.48 -22.10
CA THR A 211 -27.75 11.45 -21.21
C THR A 211 -26.34 11.78 -21.70
N LEU A 212 -25.75 12.84 -21.16
CA LEU A 212 -24.41 13.25 -21.56
C LEU A 212 -23.38 12.16 -21.25
N SER A 213 -23.35 11.60 -20.02
CA SER A 213 -22.40 10.53 -19.69
C SER A 213 -22.59 9.32 -20.59
N GLN A 214 -23.84 8.93 -20.89
CA GLN A 214 -24.07 7.79 -21.76
C GLN A 214 -23.58 8.04 -23.19
N ASN A 215 -23.87 9.21 -23.77
CA ASN A 215 -23.39 9.55 -25.12
C ASN A 215 -21.85 9.63 -25.18
N MET A 216 -21.21 10.13 -24.13
CA MET A 216 -19.75 10.18 -24.05
C MET A 216 -19.15 8.78 -23.86
N ALA A 217 -19.80 7.93 -23.05
CA ALA A 217 -19.40 6.52 -22.87
C ALA A 217 -19.56 5.72 -24.17
N ASP A 218 -20.59 6.00 -24.98
CA ASP A 218 -20.74 5.40 -26.32
C ASP A 218 -19.54 5.75 -27.22
N GLY A 219 -19.07 7.01 -27.17
CA GLY A 219 -17.89 7.46 -27.90
C GLY A 219 -16.61 6.76 -27.44
N THR A 220 -16.37 6.71 -26.13
CA THR A 220 -15.21 6.02 -25.54
C THR A 220 -15.20 4.54 -25.90
N ARG A 221 -16.34 3.85 -25.81
CA ARG A 221 -16.48 2.43 -26.17
C ARG A 221 -16.03 2.14 -27.60
N VAL A 222 -16.35 3.01 -28.56
CA VAL A 222 -15.95 2.83 -29.97
C VAL A 222 -14.42 2.96 -30.13
N VAL A 223 -13.80 3.90 -29.43
CA VAL A 223 -12.34 4.08 -29.47
C VAL A 223 -11.65 2.90 -28.80
N ASP A 224 -12.10 2.51 -27.61
CA ASP A 224 -11.50 1.43 -26.82
C ASP A 224 -11.59 0.08 -27.54
N ALA A 225 -12.67 -0.20 -28.26
CA ALA A 225 -12.78 -1.37 -29.14
C ALA A 225 -11.67 -1.42 -30.21
N GLY A 226 -11.27 -0.28 -30.76
CA GLY A 226 -10.15 -0.20 -31.71
C GLY A 226 -8.80 -0.51 -31.07
N VAL A 227 -8.59 -0.03 -29.83
CA VAL A 227 -7.33 -0.24 -29.10
C VAL A 227 -7.16 -1.71 -28.69
N VAL A 228 -8.17 -2.33 -28.08
CA VAL A 228 -8.03 -3.70 -27.57
C VAL A 228 -7.88 -4.73 -28.69
N GLN A 229 -8.49 -4.49 -29.86
CA GLN A 229 -8.40 -5.38 -31.02
C GLN A 229 -7.00 -5.42 -31.65
N ALA A 230 -6.11 -4.48 -31.29
CA ALA A 230 -4.71 -4.51 -31.69
C ALA A 230 -3.83 -5.36 -30.76
N LEU A 231 -4.34 -5.77 -29.59
CA LEU A 231 -3.59 -6.56 -28.63
C LEU A 231 -3.52 -8.02 -29.05
N SER A 232 -2.35 -8.61 -28.88
CA SER A 232 -2.05 -9.98 -29.26
C SER A 232 -1.47 -10.74 -28.08
N TYR A 233 -1.69 -12.05 -28.07
CA TYR A 233 -0.89 -12.96 -27.27
C TYR A 233 0.57 -12.94 -27.72
N PHE A 234 1.47 -13.47 -26.90
CA PHE A 234 2.86 -13.75 -27.23
C PHE A 234 3.00 -14.62 -28.49
N ASN A 235 2.08 -15.55 -28.71
CA ASN A 235 2.02 -16.37 -29.92
C ASN A 235 1.58 -15.63 -31.19
N GLY A 236 1.21 -14.34 -31.10
CA GLY A 236 0.82 -13.50 -32.23
C GLY A 236 -0.65 -13.61 -32.66
N ASN A 237 -1.47 -14.43 -32.01
CA ASN A 237 -2.93 -14.43 -32.20
C ASN A 237 -3.57 -13.25 -31.46
N ALA A 238 -4.77 -12.83 -31.89
CA ALA A 238 -5.52 -11.77 -31.20
C ALA A 238 -5.86 -12.19 -29.76
N PHE A 239 -5.66 -11.28 -28.80
CA PHE A 239 -5.99 -11.52 -27.40
C PHE A 239 -7.50 -11.33 -27.12
N TYR A 240 -8.16 -10.49 -27.91
CA TYR A 240 -9.58 -10.18 -27.79
C TYR A 240 -10.40 -10.85 -28.89
N GLY A 241 -11.59 -11.33 -28.50
CA GLY A 241 -12.55 -11.91 -29.43
C GLY A 241 -13.35 -10.87 -30.21
N PRO A 242 -14.20 -11.28 -31.17
CA PRO A 242 -15.02 -10.38 -31.97
C PRO A 242 -16.05 -9.55 -31.17
N ASP A 243 -16.29 -9.92 -29.91
CA ASP A 243 -17.16 -9.22 -28.97
C ASP A 243 -16.40 -8.25 -28.05
N ASN A 244 -15.11 -8.01 -28.33
CA ASN A 244 -14.18 -7.17 -27.57
C ASN A 244 -13.97 -7.61 -26.11
N ARG A 245 -14.11 -8.90 -25.81
CA ARG A 245 -13.71 -9.47 -24.52
C ARG A 245 -12.39 -10.23 -24.64
N PRO A 246 -11.58 -10.31 -23.56
CA PRO A 246 -10.45 -11.23 -23.51
C PRO A 246 -10.90 -12.65 -23.89
N GLU A 247 -10.18 -13.30 -24.80
CA GLU A 247 -10.46 -14.67 -25.22
C GLU A 247 -10.38 -15.70 -24.05
N PRO A 248 -9.42 -15.60 -23.10
CA PRO A 248 -9.42 -16.47 -21.93
C PRO A 248 -10.50 -16.01 -20.96
N ALA A 249 -11.55 -16.82 -20.80
CA ALA A 249 -12.61 -16.55 -19.82
C ALA A 249 -12.12 -16.52 -18.36
N THR A 250 -10.95 -17.11 -18.10
CA THR A 250 -10.28 -17.08 -16.79
C THR A 250 -9.53 -15.77 -16.52
N TYR A 251 -9.25 -14.96 -17.54
CA TYR A 251 -8.63 -13.66 -17.39
C TYR A 251 -9.68 -12.63 -16.94
N THR A 252 -9.91 -12.54 -15.63
CA THR A 252 -11.00 -11.71 -15.06
C THR A 252 -10.55 -10.33 -14.58
N GLU A 253 -9.24 -10.14 -14.41
CA GLU A 253 -8.63 -8.93 -13.86
C GLU A 253 -7.26 -8.71 -14.49
N ASN A 254 -6.95 -7.44 -14.79
CA ASN A 254 -5.64 -7.00 -15.23
C ASN A 254 -4.86 -6.48 -14.02
N GLY A 255 -3.87 -7.25 -13.56
CA GLY A 255 -2.97 -6.88 -12.46
C GLY A 255 -1.51 -7.03 -12.86
N GLY A 256 -0.57 -6.73 -11.98
CA GLY A 256 0.86 -6.89 -12.28
C GLY A 256 1.38 -5.99 -13.40
N GLY A 257 0.84 -4.78 -13.52
CA GLY A 257 1.22 -3.81 -14.55
C GLY A 257 0.63 -4.11 -15.93
N GLN A 258 -0.37 -5.00 -16.04
CA GLN A 258 -1.06 -5.33 -17.30
C GLN A 258 -1.98 -4.20 -17.79
N TYR A 259 -1.47 -2.97 -17.87
CA TYR A 259 -2.20 -1.82 -18.36
C TYR A 259 -2.35 -1.85 -19.88
N VAL A 260 -3.49 -1.36 -20.37
CA VAL A 260 -3.72 -1.09 -21.79
C VAL A 260 -3.66 0.43 -21.97
N LEU A 261 -2.72 0.90 -22.77
CA LEU A 261 -2.54 2.31 -23.09
C LEU A 261 -2.95 2.57 -24.54
N SER A 262 -3.79 3.60 -24.72
CA SER A 262 -4.17 4.09 -26.04
C SER A 262 -2.97 4.73 -26.74
N PRO A 263 -2.66 4.37 -28.01
CA PRO A 263 -1.72 5.12 -28.84
C PRO A 263 -2.28 6.50 -29.24
N GLU A 264 -3.57 6.72 -28.98
CA GLU A 264 -4.40 7.94 -29.04
C GLU A 264 -4.05 9.07 -28.06
N MET A 265 -3.77 10.30 -28.51
CA MET A 265 -3.53 11.46 -27.59
C MET A 265 -4.76 11.87 -26.76
N ASP A 266 -5.92 11.26 -26.99
CA ASP A 266 -7.14 11.45 -26.20
C ASP A 266 -6.92 11.07 -24.73
N LYS A 267 -7.18 12.03 -23.85
CA LYS A 267 -7.09 11.83 -22.39
C LYS A 267 -8.43 11.31 -21.85
N ARG A 268 -8.40 10.28 -21.03
CA ARG A 268 -9.53 9.65 -20.34
C ARG A 268 -9.61 10.17 -18.91
N ALA A 269 -10.82 10.47 -18.45
CA ALA A 269 -11.06 10.90 -17.07
C ALA A 269 -12.50 10.63 -16.61
N SER A 270 -12.74 10.83 -15.32
CA SER A 270 -13.97 10.48 -14.59
C SER A 270 -15.18 11.39 -14.82
N PHE A 271 -15.07 12.45 -15.64
CA PHE A 271 -16.15 13.43 -15.81
C PHE A 271 -16.56 13.65 -17.27
N ALA A 272 -17.85 13.48 -17.54
CA ALA A 272 -18.41 13.62 -18.88
C ALA A 272 -18.63 15.09 -19.31
N ASP A 273 -18.81 16.00 -18.35
CA ASP A 273 -19.08 17.43 -18.55
C ASP A 273 -17.83 18.33 -18.43
N ALA A 274 -16.63 17.76 -18.52
CA ALA A 274 -15.40 18.54 -18.62
C ALA A 274 -15.34 19.36 -19.93
N PRO A 275 -14.74 20.56 -19.93
CA PRO A 275 -14.63 21.37 -21.14
C PRO A 275 -13.67 20.74 -22.17
N GLU A 276 -13.85 21.06 -23.45
CA GLU A 276 -13.01 20.59 -24.56
C GLU A 276 -11.83 21.55 -24.81
N TYR A 277 -10.67 21.26 -24.22
CA TYR A 277 -9.41 22.02 -24.45
C TYR A 277 -8.33 21.21 -25.16
N HIS A 278 -8.30 19.90 -24.92
CA HIS A 278 -7.57 18.90 -25.67
C HIS A 278 -8.52 17.72 -25.93
N PRO A 279 -8.20 16.80 -26.87
CA PRO A 279 -8.99 15.60 -27.07
C PRO A 279 -9.21 14.86 -25.75
N ARG A 280 -10.46 14.52 -25.46
CA ARG A 280 -10.86 13.85 -24.21
C ARG A 280 -11.91 12.77 -24.45
N LEU A 281 -11.92 11.80 -23.56
CA LEU A 281 -12.91 10.73 -23.47
C LEU A 281 -13.41 10.61 -22.03
N TYR A 282 -14.71 10.37 -21.88
CA TYR A 282 -15.27 10.04 -20.57
C TYR A 282 -15.02 8.56 -20.28
N SER A 283 -14.37 8.25 -19.17
CA SER A 283 -14.00 6.88 -18.82
C SER A 283 -14.57 6.50 -17.46
N ARG A 284 -15.53 5.58 -17.47
CA ARG A 284 -16.04 4.91 -16.26
C ARG A 284 -14.93 4.15 -15.54
N TYR A 285 -13.93 3.66 -16.26
CA TYR A 285 -12.77 2.99 -15.65
C TYR A 285 -12.09 3.83 -14.58
N HIS A 286 -11.98 5.14 -14.79
CA HIS A 286 -11.34 6.04 -13.82
C HIS A 286 -12.17 6.23 -12.53
N LYS A 287 -13.43 5.76 -12.50
CA LYS A 287 -14.31 5.66 -11.32
C LYS A 287 -14.47 4.22 -10.81
N SER A 288 -13.95 3.24 -11.53
CA SER A 288 -14.10 1.81 -11.23
C SER A 288 -13.17 1.38 -10.10
N LYS A 289 -13.63 0.43 -9.28
CA LYS A 289 -12.78 -0.22 -8.27
C LYS A 289 -11.61 -0.97 -8.90
N TYR A 290 -11.72 -1.40 -10.16
CA TYR A 290 -10.69 -2.18 -10.85
C TYR A 290 -9.52 -1.33 -11.38
N PHE A 291 -9.63 0.01 -11.40
CA PHE A 291 -8.62 0.89 -11.97
C PHE A 291 -7.23 0.69 -11.36
N CYS A 292 -7.15 0.83 -10.03
CA CYS A 292 -5.90 0.70 -9.28
C CYS A 292 -5.36 -0.74 -9.30
N GLY A 293 -6.22 -1.73 -9.53
CA GLY A 293 -5.86 -3.14 -9.69
C GLY A 293 -4.86 -3.38 -10.83
N SER A 294 -4.85 -2.53 -11.87
CA SER A 294 -3.85 -2.56 -12.95
C SER A 294 -2.41 -2.62 -12.45
N CYS A 295 -2.15 -1.94 -11.32
CA CYS A 295 -0.83 -1.85 -10.71
C CYS A 295 -0.74 -2.63 -9.39
N HIS A 296 -1.82 -2.68 -8.60
CA HIS A 296 -1.79 -3.12 -7.20
C HIS A 296 -2.17 -4.58 -6.94
N ASP A 297 -1.69 -5.51 -7.77
CA ASP A 297 -1.69 -6.96 -7.51
C ASP A 297 -0.47 -7.53 -8.25
N VAL A 298 0.72 -7.26 -7.70
CA VAL A 298 1.99 -7.53 -8.37
C VAL A 298 2.42 -8.97 -8.13
N SER A 299 2.34 -9.78 -9.19
CA SER A 299 2.75 -11.18 -9.17
C SER A 299 4.00 -11.44 -10.00
N ASN A 300 4.66 -12.57 -9.78
CA ASN A 300 5.91 -12.94 -10.44
C ASN A 300 5.63 -13.76 -11.73
N PRO A 301 5.57 -13.13 -12.93
CA PRO A 301 5.33 -13.85 -14.18
C PRO A 301 6.49 -14.77 -14.55
N VAL A 302 7.73 -14.48 -14.12
CA VAL A 302 8.91 -15.30 -14.44
C VAL A 302 8.73 -16.71 -13.90
N LEU A 303 8.34 -16.85 -12.63
CA LEU A 303 8.06 -18.16 -12.05
C LEU A 303 6.78 -18.79 -12.60
N ALA A 304 5.75 -17.98 -12.90
CA ALA A 304 4.51 -18.48 -13.48
C ALA A 304 4.73 -19.08 -14.88
N ASN A 305 5.57 -18.44 -15.70
CA ASN A 305 5.85 -18.79 -17.09
C ASN A 305 7.08 -19.69 -17.24
N LEU A 306 7.76 -20.09 -16.15
CA LEU A 306 9.06 -20.78 -16.20
C LEU A 306 9.11 -21.99 -17.13
N ALA A 307 8.03 -22.79 -17.16
CA ALA A 307 7.93 -23.98 -18.03
C ALA A 307 7.94 -23.66 -19.54
N TYR A 308 7.77 -22.39 -19.90
CA TYR A 308 7.71 -21.87 -21.27
C TYR A 308 8.98 -21.11 -21.67
N ALA A 309 10.03 -21.15 -20.83
CA ALA A 309 11.34 -20.58 -21.13
C ALA A 309 11.83 -21.08 -22.51
N GLY A 310 12.07 -20.14 -23.43
CA GLY A 310 12.53 -20.44 -24.80
C GLY A 310 11.43 -20.62 -25.86
N THR A 311 10.17 -20.39 -25.51
CA THR A 311 9.10 -20.24 -26.51
C THR A 311 9.40 -19.02 -27.38
N PRO A 312 9.43 -19.14 -28.72
CA PRO A 312 9.61 -17.99 -29.60
C PRO A 312 8.31 -17.18 -29.72
N PRO A 313 8.37 -15.84 -29.84
CA PRO A 313 7.20 -15.04 -30.13
C PRO A 313 6.60 -15.42 -31.50
N GLY A 314 5.29 -15.29 -31.65
CA GLY A 314 4.61 -15.52 -32.93
C GLY A 314 4.51 -16.99 -33.34
N ASP A 315 4.64 -17.94 -32.42
CA ASP A 315 4.56 -19.38 -32.74
C ASP A 315 3.16 -19.86 -33.17
N GLY A 316 2.13 -19.02 -32.98
CA GLY A 316 0.74 -19.25 -33.33
C GLY A 316 -0.01 -20.21 -32.40
N THR A 317 0.60 -20.75 -31.34
CA THR A 317 0.01 -21.82 -30.52
C THR A 317 0.16 -21.70 -29.02
N THR A 318 1.26 -21.14 -28.51
CA THR A 318 1.54 -21.17 -27.06
C THR A 318 0.86 -20.02 -26.33
N VAL A 319 0.04 -20.32 -25.32
CA VAL A 319 -0.55 -19.30 -24.43
C VAL A 319 0.18 -19.37 -23.10
N LEU A 320 0.70 -18.25 -22.62
CA LEU A 320 1.44 -18.21 -21.37
C LEU A 320 0.47 -18.18 -20.17
N PRO A 321 0.85 -18.73 -19.01
CA PRO A 321 0.06 -18.64 -17.80
C PRO A 321 -0.32 -17.20 -17.42
N SER A 322 0.59 -16.24 -17.60
CA SER A 322 0.33 -14.81 -17.39
C SER A 322 -0.72 -14.21 -18.34
N GLU A 323 -1.03 -14.89 -19.45
CA GLU A 323 -2.03 -14.49 -20.44
C GLU A 323 -3.38 -15.19 -20.26
N GLU A 324 -3.41 -16.33 -19.57
CA GLU A 324 -4.65 -17.08 -19.29
C GLU A 324 -5.26 -16.71 -17.94
N LEU A 325 -4.44 -16.34 -16.95
CA LEU A 325 -4.85 -16.17 -15.57
C LEU A 325 -4.65 -14.72 -15.09
N PRO A 326 -5.48 -14.24 -14.14
CA PRO A 326 -5.26 -12.94 -13.52
C PRO A 326 -4.02 -13.01 -12.61
N ALA A 327 -3.37 -11.87 -12.39
CA ALA A 327 -2.18 -11.78 -11.53
C ALA A 327 -2.41 -12.37 -10.13
N SER A 328 -3.62 -12.22 -9.57
CA SER A 328 -3.98 -12.75 -8.25
C SER A 328 -3.84 -14.28 -8.12
N ALA A 329 -3.85 -15.03 -9.22
CA ALA A 329 -3.85 -16.49 -9.25
C ALA A 329 -2.46 -17.16 -9.09
N TYR A 330 -1.35 -16.41 -9.17
CA TYR A 330 0.01 -16.96 -9.04
C TYR A 330 0.88 -16.16 -8.05
N PHE A 331 1.99 -16.73 -7.59
CA PHE A 331 2.76 -16.20 -6.45
C PHE A 331 3.26 -14.76 -6.67
N HIS A 332 3.48 -14.02 -5.58
CA HIS A 332 3.48 -12.58 -5.61
C HIS A 332 4.47 -11.83 -4.76
N VAL A 333 4.63 -10.57 -5.16
CA VAL A 333 5.27 -9.51 -4.39
C VAL A 333 4.23 -8.87 -3.47
N GLU A 334 3.08 -8.45 -4.01
CA GLU A 334 2.06 -7.74 -3.23
C GLU A 334 0.61 -8.06 -3.67
N ARG A 335 -0.34 -7.72 -2.80
CA ARG A 335 -1.76 -8.10 -2.91
C ARG A 335 -2.74 -7.00 -2.51
N THR A 336 -2.35 -5.73 -2.58
CA THR A 336 -3.18 -4.62 -2.06
C THR A 336 -4.59 -4.62 -2.64
N PHE A 337 -4.72 -4.78 -3.97
CA PHE A 337 -6.01 -4.82 -4.63
C PHE A 337 -6.77 -6.09 -4.27
N SER A 338 -6.10 -7.25 -4.21
CA SER A 338 -6.72 -8.48 -3.74
C SER A 338 -7.26 -8.40 -2.32
N GLU A 339 -6.51 -7.78 -1.42
CA GLU A 339 -6.92 -7.56 -0.04
C GLU A 339 -8.13 -6.61 0.04
N PHE A 340 -8.17 -5.58 -0.82
CA PHE A 340 -9.33 -4.72 -0.99
C PHE A 340 -10.56 -5.47 -1.53
N MET A 341 -10.37 -6.27 -2.58
CA MET A 341 -11.45 -7.06 -3.21
C MET A 341 -12.08 -8.08 -2.26
N LEU A 342 -11.36 -8.49 -1.21
CA LEU A 342 -11.85 -9.38 -0.17
C LEU A 342 -12.54 -8.62 0.99
N SER A 343 -12.52 -7.29 1.01
CA SER A 343 -13.13 -6.49 2.08
C SER A 343 -14.64 -6.29 1.88
N ALA A 344 -15.30 -5.74 2.91
CA ALA A 344 -16.66 -5.24 2.80
C ALA A 344 -16.80 -4.09 1.78
N TYR A 345 -15.73 -3.29 1.58
CA TYR A 345 -15.75 -2.12 0.71
C TYR A 345 -15.81 -2.46 -0.77
N ALA A 346 -15.29 -3.62 -1.17
CA ALA A 346 -15.34 -4.04 -2.58
C ALA A 346 -16.68 -4.70 -2.99
N GLN A 347 -17.59 -4.92 -2.05
CA GLN A 347 -18.92 -5.46 -2.35
C GLN A 347 -19.76 -4.44 -3.14
N ASP A 348 -20.84 -4.91 -3.76
CA ASP A 348 -21.72 -4.04 -4.55
C ASP A 348 -22.29 -2.90 -3.69
N GLY A 349 -22.08 -1.66 -4.14
CA GLY A 349 -22.48 -0.45 -3.41
C GLY A 349 -21.55 -0.03 -2.26
N GLY A 350 -20.48 -0.79 -2.00
CA GLY A 350 -19.50 -0.50 -0.96
C GLY A 350 -20.03 -0.66 0.47
N ALA A 351 -19.26 -0.15 1.43
CA ALA A 351 -19.62 -0.17 2.84
C ALA A 351 -19.25 1.15 3.54
N ALA A 352 -19.96 1.47 4.63
CA ALA A 352 -19.60 2.58 5.49
C ALA A 352 -18.20 2.35 6.11
N GLY A 353 -17.35 3.36 6.06
CA GLY A 353 -16.06 3.33 6.75
C GLY A 353 -16.21 3.42 8.26
N ILE A 354 -15.06 3.39 8.94
CA ILE A 354 -14.96 3.42 10.40
C ILE A 354 -13.89 4.42 10.85
N GLY A 355 -13.97 4.88 12.09
CA GLY A 355 -13.01 5.87 12.61
C GLY A 355 -13.09 7.20 11.83
N PRO A 356 -11.97 7.80 11.41
CA PRO A 356 -11.92 8.98 10.55
C PRO A 356 -12.60 8.79 9.20
N PHE A 357 -12.84 7.54 8.77
CA PHE A 357 -13.51 7.20 7.52
C PHE A 357 -15.03 6.96 7.67
N ALA A 358 -15.61 7.22 8.84
CA ALA A 358 -17.04 7.01 9.06
C ALA A 358 -17.91 8.02 8.27
N PRO A 359 -19.13 7.65 7.85
CA PRO A 359 -20.08 8.56 7.21
C PRO A 359 -20.28 9.86 8.00
N GLY A 360 -20.43 10.98 7.30
CA GLY A 360 -20.50 12.32 7.89
C GLY A 360 -19.13 12.94 8.23
N SER A 361 -18.17 12.16 8.71
CA SER A 361 -16.78 12.62 8.91
C SER A 361 -15.96 12.52 7.62
N PHE A 362 -16.27 11.53 6.79
CA PHE A 362 -15.60 11.25 5.53
C PHE A 362 -16.60 11.24 4.37
N PRO A 363 -16.96 12.41 3.82
CA PRO A 363 -17.90 12.47 2.72
C PRO A 363 -17.28 11.84 1.46
N THR A 364 -18.06 10.99 0.78
CA THR A 364 -17.70 10.43 -0.53
C THR A 364 -18.80 10.76 -1.54
N SER A 365 -18.50 10.61 -2.83
CA SER A 365 -19.52 10.74 -3.87
C SER A 365 -20.50 9.57 -3.94
N ARG A 366 -20.36 8.56 -3.05
CA ARG A 366 -21.20 7.37 -3.05
C ARG A 366 -22.42 7.56 -2.14
N PRO A 367 -23.54 6.88 -2.42
CA PRO A 367 -24.71 6.93 -1.54
C PRO A 367 -24.36 6.54 -0.09
N GLY A 368 -24.68 7.41 0.85
CA GLY A 368 -24.47 7.19 2.29
C GLY A 368 -23.02 7.35 2.75
N ASP A 369 -22.18 8.05 1.98
CA ASP A 369 -20.75 8.21 2.22
C ASP A 369 -20.01 6.86 2.30
N ASN A 370 -20.50 5.88 1.53
CA ASN A 370 -19.86 4.57 1.47
C ASN A 370 -18.49 4.66 0.76
N ILE A 371 -17.60 3.75 1.14
CA ILE A 371 -16.34 3.49 0.45
C ILE A 371 -16.56 2.28 -0.45
N ALA A 372 -16.26 2.43 -1.73
CA ALA A 372 -16.44 1.43 -2.77
C ALA A 372 -15.20 1.23 -3.66
N THR A 373 -14.22 2.14 -3.63
CA THR A 373 -13.00 2.07 -4.45
C THR A 373 -11.75 2.52 -3.68
N CYS A 374 -10.56 2.17 -4.20
CA CYS A 374 -9.30 2.68 -3.67
C CYS A 374 -9.21 4.21 -3.77
N GLN A 375 -9.78 4.78 -4.83
CA GLN A 375 -9.80 6.22 -5.11
C GLN A 375 -10.58 7.01 -4.06
N ASP A 376 -11.61 6.43 -3.44
CA ASP A 376 -12.36 7.13 -2.40
C ASP A 376 -11.42 7.57 -1.25
N CYS A 377 -10.36 6.80 -0.93
CA CYS A 377 -9.37 7.15 0.10
C CYS A 377 -8.08 7.80 -0.43
N HIS A 378 -7.58 7.39 -1.62
CA HIS A 378 -6.29 7.82 -2.17
C HIS A 378 -6.39 8.89 -3.27
N MET A 379 -7.60 9.22 -3.69
CA MET A 379 -7.91 10.31 -4.61
C MET A 379 -9.19 11.02 -4.17
N ARG A 380 -9.28 11.27 -2.86
CA ARG A 380 -10.47 11.81 -2.16
C ARG A 380 -11.08 12.96 -2.95
N ASP A 381 -12.41 12.94 -3.02
CA ASP A 381 -13.20 14.04 -3.52
C ASP A 381 -13.03 15.26 -2.61
N ALA A 382 -12.66 16.40 -3.19
CA ALA A 382 -12.62 17.66 -2.47
C ALA A 382 -13.14 18.82 -3.32
N ALA A 383 -13.49 19.93 -2.67
CA ALA A 383 -14.14 21.05 -3.34
C ALA A 383 -13.12 21.89 -4.15
N GLY A 384 -13.19 21.85 -5.48
CA GLY A 384 -12.19 22.50 -6.31
C GLY A 384 -12.46 22.50 -7.81
N TYR A 385 -11.52 23.11 -8.54
CA TYR A 385 -11.43 22.99 -9.99
C TYR A 385 -10.48 21.87 -10.37
N ALA A 386 -10.78 21.13 -11.44
CA ALA A 386 -9.89 20.08 -11.97
C ALA A 386 -8.68 20.61 -12.76
N ALA A 387 -8.78 21.88 -13.18
CA ALA A 387 -7.80 22.58 -14.00
C ALA A 387 -7.84 24.08 -13.66
N ASN A 388 -6.88 24.83 -14.16
CA ASN A 388 -6.71 26.24 -13.90
C ASN A 388 -8.02 27.01 -14.19
N PRO A 389 -8.61 27.70 -13.19
CA PRO A 389 -9.93 28.34 -13.35
C PRO A 389 -9.92 29.54 -14.31
N ASN A 390 -8.75 30.01 -14.75
CA ASN A 390 -8.67 31.01 -15.82
C ASN A 390 -9.03 30.44 -17.20
N ILE A 391 -9.10 29.11 -17.33
CA ILE A 391 -9.53 28.42 -18.52
C ILE A 391 -11.08 28.49 -18.59
N PRO A 392 -11.68 29.07 -19.65
CA PRO A 392 -13.12 29.22 -19.74
C PRO A 392 -13.91 27.90 -19.63
N GLY A 393 -14.90 27.83 -18.75
CA GLY A 393 -15.80 26.68 -18.65
C GLY A 393 -15.26 25.49 -17.86
N VAL A 394 -14.13 25.63 -17.16
CA VAL A 394 -13.74 24.64 -16.14
C VAL A 394 -14.80 24.63 -15.04
N VAL A 395 -15.28 23.44 -14.72
CA VAL A 395 -16.35 23.19 -13.75
C VAL A 395 -15.76 23.19 -12.34
N TYR A 396 -16.37 23.95 -11.42
CA TYR A 396 -16.09 23.86 -9.99
C TYR A 396 -16.91 22.71 -9.39
N ARG A 397 -16.27 21.74 -8.74
CA ARG A 397 -16.90 20.54 -8.19
C ARG A 397 -16.79 20.57 -6.68
N THR A 398 -17.89 20.45 -5.97
CA THR A 398 -17.91 20.58 -4.50
C THR A 398 -18.06 19.27 -3.76
N GLY A 399 -18.44 18.18 -4.45
CA GLY A 399 -18.89 16.96 -3.79
C GLY A 399 -20.31 17.06 -3.21
N ASP A 400 -21.00 18.18 -3.43
CA ASP A 400 -22.37 18.40 -2.93
C ASP A 400 -23.30 18.78 -4.11
N PRO A 401 -24.37 18.00 -4.35
CA PRO A 401 -25.34 18.24 -5.42
C PRO A 401 -25.98 19.63 -5.41
N ASN A 402 -25.98 20.33 -4.27
CA ASN A 402 -26.62 21.64 -4.13
C ASN A 402 -25.70 22.81 -4.46
N THR A 403 -24.38 22.58 -4.47
CA THR A 403 -23.37 23.64 -4.58
C THR A 403 -22.40 23.43 -5.74
N THR A 404 -22.40 22.25 -6.36
CA THR A 404 -21.55 21.92 -7.51
C THR A 404 -21.92 22.72 -8.76
N GLY A 405 -20.93 23.01 -9.59
CA GLY A 405 -21.12 23.54 -10.94
C GLY A 405 -21.39 22.45 -11.99
N SER A 406 -21.24 21.18 -11.62
CA SER A 406 -21.52 20.05 -12.52
C SER A 406 -23.01 19.91 -12.76
N THR A 407 -23.37 19.48 -13.97
CA THR A 407 -24.76 19.12 -14.30
C THR A 407 -24.94 17.62 -14.46
N GLU A 408 -23.84 16.88 -14.47
CA GLU A 408 -23.82 15.46 -14.81
C GLU A 408 -23.29 14.59 -13.67
N HIS A 409 -22.27 15.07 -12.93
CA HIS A 409 -21.64 14.39 -11.80
C HIS A 409 -21.87 15.23 -10.54
N LEU A 410 -23.06 15.10 -9.96
CA LEU A 410 -23.58 16.04 -8.95
C LEU A 410 -22.97 15.82 -7.57
N ALA A 411 -22.71 14.56 -7.21
CA ALA A 411 -22.15 14.19 -5.92
C ALA A 411 -20.61 14.10 -5.95
N SER A 412 -19.99 14.10 -7.14
CA SER A 412 -18.53 14.02 -7.28
C SER A 412 -17.84 15.35 -6.98
N GLY A 413 -16.78 15.29 -6.18
CA GLY A 413 -15.83 16.39 -5.99
C GLY A 413 -14.77 16.44 -7.09
N GLN A 414 -13.76 17.27 -6.88
CA GLN A 414 -12.50 17.16 -7.62
C GLN A 414 -11.65 16.06 -6.97
N PRO A 415 -11.27 15.00 -7.70
CA PRO A 415 -10.36 14.00 -7.17
C PRO A 415 -8.99 14.61 -6.90
N THR A 416 -8.58 14.59 -5.65
CA THR A 416 -7.20 14.88 -5.26
C THR A 416 -6.26 13.84 -5.87
N HIS A 417 -5.03 14.23 -6.20
CA HIS A 417 -4.02 13.27 -6.66
C HIS A 417 -3.05 12.95 -5.52
N ASP A 418 -3.61 12.70 -4.33
CA ASP A 418 -2.85 12.39 -3.13
C ASP A 418 -2.45 10.91 -3.05
N LEU A 419 -1.51 10.54 -3.93
CA LEU A 419 -1.01 9.18 -4.13
C LEU A 419 0.23 8.91 -3.27
N THR A 420 0.29 9.51 -2.09
CA THR A 420 1.46 9.55 -1.20
C THR A 420 1.68 8.22 -0.46
N GLY A 421 0.58 7.55 -0.09
CA GLY A 421 0.64 6.34 0.73
C GLY A 421 1.20 6.63 2.12
N GLY A 422 1.88 5.66 2.74
CA GLY A 422 2.49 5.78 4.07
C GLY A 422 4.01 6.01 4.07
N ASN A 423 4.64 6.24 2.91
CA ASN A 423 6.10 6.39 2.84
C ASN A 423 6.51 7.85 3.02
N MET A 424 6.95 8.19 4.23
CA MET A 424 7.50 9.50 4.57
C MET A 424 9.00 9.62 4.25
N TRP A 425 9.75 8.51 4.28
CA TRP A 425 11.22 8.56 4.25
C TRP A 425 11.78 9.00 2.90
N VAL A 426 11.30 8.38 1.82
CA VAL A 426 11.77 8.68 0.46
C VAL A 426 11.52 10.16 0.10
N PRO A 427 10.29 10.71 0.23
CA PRO A 427 10.06 12.11 -0.09
C PRO A 427 10.86 13.07 0.82
N TRP A 428 11.04 12.75 2.11
CA TRP A 428 11.89 13.55 3.01
C TRP A 428 13.32 13.65 2.51
N VAL A 429 13.96 12.51 2.19
CA VAL A 429 15.34 12.47 1.74
C VAL A 429 15.50 13.12 0.35
N LEU A 430 14.55 12.90 -0.57
CA LEU A 430 14.56 13.57 -1.88
C LEU A 430 14.46 15.09 -1.72
N ALA A 431 13.57 15.59 -0.86
CA ALA A 431 13.46 17.03 -0.58
C ALA A 431 14.78 17.60 -0.01
N SER A 432 15.46 16.83 0.84
CA SER A 432 16.73 17.26 1.46
C SER A 432 17.88 17.39 0.45
N ALA A 433 17.78 16.76 -0.72
CA ALA A 433 18.77 16.89 -1.80
C ALA A 433 18.58 18.15 -2.66
N VAL A 434 17.54 18.96 -2.41
CA VAL A 434 17.27 20.19 -3.16
C VAL A 434 17.86 21.39 -2.43
N ALA A 435 18.84 22.05 -3.07
CA ALA A 435 19.44 23.26 -2.53
C ALA A 435 18.38 24.35 -2.27
N GLY A 436 18.25 24.77 -1.01
CA GLY A 436 17.26 25.75 -0.58
C GLY A 436 15.98 25.15 0.04
N SER A 437 15.83 23.82 0.02
CA SER A 437 14.80 23.13 0.80
C SER A 437 14.95 23.45 2.30
N SER A 438 13.83 23.49 3.02
CA SER A 438 13.82 23.71 4.47
C SER A 438 14.53 22.60 5.26
N ASN A 439 14.56 21.38 4.71
CA ASN A 439 15.27 20.23 5.27
C ASN A 439 16.58 19.89 4.53
N TYR A 440 17.16 20.83 3.77
CA TYR A 440 18.36 20.58 2.98
C TYR A 440 19.49 19.96 3.79
N ASP A 441 20.07 18.87 3.26
CA ASP A 441 21.19 18.15 3.83
C ASP A 441 22.26 17.89 2.77
N ALA A 442 23.46 18.43 2.98
CA ALA A 442 24.54 18.35 2.00
C ALA A 442 25.10 16.94 1.80
N THR A 443 24.93 16.05 2.79
CA THR A 443 25.32 14.64 2.65
C THR A 443 24.35 13.93 1.73
N ASN A 444 23.04 14.10 1.94
CA ASN A 444 22.02 13.51 1.09
C ASN A 444 22.11 14.02 -0.36
N ASP A 445 22.32 15.32 -0.55
CA ASP A 445 22.60 15.91 -1.87
C ASP A 445 23.81 15.23 -2.53
N ALA A 446 24.95 15.17 -1.85
CA ALA A 446 26.16 14.55 -2.40
C ALA A 446 25.99 13.05 -2.73
N LEU A 447 25.20 12.33 -1.95
CA LEU A 447 24.92 10.91 -2.15
C LEU A 447 23.98 10.66 -3.34
N LEU A 448 22.96 11.49 -3.53
CA LEU A 448 21.98 11.30 -4.60
C LEU A 448 22.40 11.95 -5.93
N ASN A 449 23.20 13.02 -5.90
CA ASN A 449 23.68 13.72 -7.08
C ASN A 449 25.07 13.27 -7.57
N GLN A 450 25.39 11.97 -7.44
CA GLN A 450 26.60 11.37 -8.01
C GLN A 450 26.57 11.31 -9.55
N GLY A 451 25.38 11.47 -10.14
CA GLY A 451 25.12 11.52 -11.58
C GLY A 451 24.89 10.15 -12.22
N ALA A 452 24.26 10.16 -13.41
CA ALA A 452 23.85 8.95 -14.12
C ALA A 452 25.01 8.01 -14.48
N GLY A 453 26.24 8.53 -14.58
CA GLY A 453 27.43 7.71 -14.79
C GLY A 453 27.76 6.77 -13.61
N VAL A 454 27.24 7.04 -12.42
CA VAL A 454 27.48 6.28 -11.20
C VAL A 454 26.22 5.55 -10.72
N LEU A 455 25.07 6.23 -10.72
CA LEU A 455 23.83 5.71 -10.14
C LEU A 455 22.75 5.38 -11.19
N THR A 456 23.00 5.59 -12.48
CA THR A 456 21.98 5.62 -13.55
C THR A 456 20.97 6.77 -13.40
N LEU A 457 20.68 7.18 -12.17
CA LEU A 457 19.83 8.30 -11.78
C LEU A 457 20.51 9.65 -12.03
N ASP A 458 19.74 10.57 -12.62
CA ASP A 458 20.02 12.00 -12.69
C ASP A 458 18.76 12.76 -12.27
N LEU A 459 18.79 13.36 -11.08
CA LEU A 459 17.67 14.08 -10.49
C LEU A 459 17.27 15.34 -11.28
N THR A 460 18.06 15.76 -12.26
CA THR A 460 17.74 16.89 -13.14
C THR A 460 16.89 16.50 -14.35
N GLN A 461 16.67 15.20 -14.59
CA GLN A 461 15.82 14.71 -15.67
C GLN A 461 14.33 14.86 -15.33
N GLY A 462 13.52 15.14 -16.36
CA GLY A 462 12.08 15.34 -16.23
C GLY A 462 11.73 16.69 -15.60
N LEU A 463 10.70 16.71 -14.75
CA LEU A 463 10.28 17.91 -14.01
C LEU A 463 11.23 18.31 -12.86
N GLY A 464 12.18 17.44 -12.49
CA GLY A 464 13.04 17.62 -11.33
C GLY A 464 12.28 17.46 -10.00
N LEU A 465 12.99 17.65 -8.88
CA LEU A 465 12.42 17.57 -7.55
C LEU A 465 11.78 18.90 -7.12
N ASP A 466 10.55 18.83 -6.61
CA ASP A 466 9.85 19.95 -5.97
C ASP A 466 9.85 19.72 -4.45
N ALA A 467 10.75 20.40 -3.74
CA ALA A 467 10.96 20.18 -2.31
C ALA A 467 9.71 20.49 -1.46
N ASP A 468 8.94 21.52 -1.83
CA ASP A 468 7.74 21.90 -1.09
C ASP A 468 6.63 20.84 -1.28
N ALA A 469 6.46 20.35 -2.52
CA ALA A 469 5.52 19.26 -2.80
C ALA A 469 5.90 17.96 -2.07
N LEU A 470 7.19 17.63 -2.04
CA LEU A 470 7.72 16.44 -1.34
C LEU A 470 7.51 16.53 0.18
N LEU A 471 7.78 17.69 0.79
CA LEU A 471 7.54 17.87 2.23
C LEU A 471 6.06 17.86 2.57
N ALA A 472 5.21 18.49 1.75
CA ALA A 472 3.77 18.37 1.91
C ALA A 472 3.29 16.92 1.78
N ALA A 473 3.96 16.09 0.98
CA ALA A 473 3.66 14.66 0.89
C ALA A 473 4.10 13.88 2.13
N VAL A 474 5.17 14.30 2.83
CA VAL A 474 5.55 13.73 4.13
C VAL A 474 4.42 13.94 5.14
N ASP A 475 3.89 15.16 5.25
CA ASP A 475 2.82 15.49 6.19
C ASP A 475 1.54 14.68 5.91
N ARG A 476 1.17 14.53 4.63
CA ARG A 476 0.02 13.70 4.23
C ARG A 476 0.23 12.22 4.50
N ALA A 477 1.45 11.70 4.29
CA ALA A 477 1.78 10.33 4.61
C ALA A 477 1.73 10.05 6.12
N GLU A 478 2.14 11.01 6.96
CA GLU A 478 1.99 10.94 8.41
C GLU A 478 0.52 10.90 8.83
N GLN A 479 -0.30 11.81 8.29
CA GLN A 479 -1.75 11.82 8.55
C GLN A 479 -2.40 10.50 8.12
N ASN A 480 -2.04 9.96 6.95
CA ASN A 480 -2.55 8.66 6.48
C ASN A 480 -2.22 7.53 7.46
N LEU A 481 -1.05 7.56 8.11
CA LEU A 481 -0.67 6.55 9.11
C LEU A 481 -1.45 6.70 10.42
N HIS A 482 -1.75 7.93 10.84
CA HIS A 482 -2.62 8.19 11.99
C HIS A 482 -4.06 7.75 11.74
N ASP A 483 -4.60 8.03 10.54
CA ASP A 483 -5.96 7.65 10.17
C ASP A 483 -6.11 6.14 9.96
N ALA A 484 -5.02 5.42 9.69
CA ALA A 484 -5.09 4.01 9.31
C ALA A 484 -5.44 3.05 10.47
N ALA A 485 -5.23 3.46 11.72
CA ALA A 485 -5.33 2.56 12.87
C ALA A 485 -5.75 3.24 14.17
N SER A 486 -6.36 2.48 15.09
CA SER A 486 -6.55 2.92 16.48
C SER A 486 -6.44 1.74 17.45
N ILE A 487 -5.97 2.00 18.67
CA ILE A 487 -6.04 1.03 19.77
C ILE A 487 -7.33 1.26 20.58
N ARG A 488 -8.09 0.19 20.84
CA ARG A 488 -9.39 0.23 21.54
C ARG A 488 -9.44 -0.81 22.65
N GLU A 489 -10.36 -0.63 23.60
CA GLU A 489 -10.66 -1.60 24.66
C GLU A 489 -9.41 -2.08 25.43
N LEU A 490 -8.53 -1.13 25.78
CA LEU A 490 -7.33 -1.42 26.57
C LEU A 490 -7.71 -1.72 28.02
N GLU A 491 -7.38 -2.93 28.47
CA GLU A 491 -7.61 -3.41 29.83
C GLU A 491 -6.32 -4.03 30.38
N TYR A 492 -5.99 -3.71 31.63
CA TYR A 492 -4.87 -4.33 32.34
C TYR A 492 -5.21 -4.67 33.80
N SER A 493 -4.79 -5.85 34.24
CA SER A 493 -4.91 -6.32 35.62
C SER A 493 -3.55 -6.30 36.32
N PRO A 494 -3.33 -5.45 37.34
CA PRO A 494 -2.06 -5.41 38.07
C PRO A 494 -1.79 -6.68 38.86
N ASP A 495 -2.83 -7.38 39.32
CA ASP A 495 -2.69 -8.57 40.15
C ASP A 495 -2.15 -9.76 39.35
N THR A 496 -2.58 -9.87 38.09
CA THR A 496 -2.26 -11.01 37.23
C THR A 496 -1.28 -10.66 36.12
N GLY A 497 -1.18 -9.39 35.72
CA GLY A 497 -0.49 -8.95 34.51
C GLY A 497 -1.30 -9.20 33.23
N ALA A 498 -2.57 -9.60 33.32
CA ALA A 498 -3.40 -9.82 32.13
C ALA A 498 -3.61 -8.48 31.40
N LEU A 499 -3.28 -8.44 30.11
CA LEU A 499 -3.40 -7.29 29.23
C LEU A 499 -4.24 -7.67 28.00
N SER A 500 -5.22 -6.84 27.65
CA SER A 500 -6.06 -7.01 26.46
C SER A 500 -6.26 -5.66 25.77
N PHE A 501 -6.28 -5.66 24.43
CA PHE A 501 -6.64 -4.50 23.61
C PHE A 501 -6.97 -4.95 22.19
N ARG A 502 -7.61 -4.08 21.41
CA ARG A 502 -7.83 -4.28 19.97
C ARG A 502 -7.06 -3.26 19.16
N ILE A 503 -6.43 -3.72 18.08
CA ILE A 503 -5.91 -2.85 17.03
C ILE A 503 -6.90 -2.87 15.88
N GLN A 504 -7.59 -1.75 15.68
CA GLN A 504 -8.57 -1.58 14.61
C GLN A 504 -7.84 -1.20 13.31
N ASN A 505 -8.00 -1.99 12.26
CA ASN A 505 -7.64 -1.60 10.91
C ASN A 505 -8.79 -0.78 10.31
N GLN A 506 -8.50 0.46 9.92
CA GLN A 506 -9.48 1.39 9.35
C GLN A 506 -9.34 1.52 7.83
N THR A 507 -8.36 0.83 7.24
CA THR A 507 -8.09 0.83 5.80
C THR A 507 -8.91 -0.23 5.05
N GLY A 508 -8.96 -0.10 3.72
CA GLY A 508 -9.69 -1.03 2.84
C GLY A 508 -8.95 -2.32 2.50
N HIS A 509 -7.69 -2.46 2.86
CA HIS A 509 -6.81 -3.61 2.60
C HIS A 509 -6.17 -4.07 3.91
N LYS A 510 -5.19 -5.00 3.89
CA LYS A 510 -4.51 -5.34 5.15
C LYS A 510 -3.73 -4.13 5.66
N LEU A 511 -3.59 -4.06 6.99
CA LEU A 511 -2.79 -3.05 7.66
C LEU A 511 -1.44 -3.66 8.06
N ILE A 512 -0.32 -3.23 7.50
CA ILE A 512 -0.16 -2.41 6.27
C ILE A 512 -0.23 -3.29 5.00
N SER A 513 -0.41 -2.67 3.83
CA SER A 513 -0.34 -3.35 2.52
C SER A 513 0.87 -2.90 1.69
N GLY A 514 1.06 -3.52 0.51
CA GLY A 514 2.08 -3.16 -0.47
C GLY A 514 3.32 -4.05 -0.41
N TYR A 515 4.48 -3.44 -0.74
CA TYR A 515 5.77 -4.14 -0.83
C TYR A 515 6.14 -4.83 0.50
N PRO A 516 6.51 -6.13 0.49
CA PRO A 516 6.57 -6.92 1.72
C PRO A 516 7.88 -6.79 2.51
N GLU A 517 9.02 -6.59 1.86
CA GLU A 517 10.32 -6.72 2.53
C GLU A 517 10.71 -5.45 3.28
N GLY A 518 11.24 -5.64 4.50
CA GLY A 518 11.68 -4.55 5.37
C GLY A 518 10.53 -3.72 5.98
N ARG A 519 9.29 -3.83 5.48
CA ARG A 519 8.13 -3.11 6.00
C ARG A 519 7.47 -3.87 7.14
N ARG A 520 7.23 -3.17 8.26
CA ARG A 520 6.51 -3.74 9.39
C ARG A 520 5.75 -2.69 10.18
N MET A 521 4.70 -3.12 10.87
CA MET A 521 4.25 -2.45 12.08
C MET A 521 4.65 -3.28 13.30
N PHE A 522 4.78 -2.65 14.45
CA PHE A 522 4.97 -3.39 15.70
C PHE A 522 4.29 -2.68 16.86
N VAL A 523 3.80 -3.47 17.81
CA VAL A 523 3.29 -2.96 19.07
C VAL A 523 4.42 -2.93 20.08
N ASN A 524 4.64 -1.77 20.68
CA ASN A 524 5.48 -1.59 21.85
C ASN A 524 4.58 -1.45 23.08
N VAL A 525 4.84 -2.25 24.13
CA VAL A 525 4.08 -2.18 25.39
C VAL A 525 5.04 -1.80 26.49
N ARG A 526 4.78 -0.68 27.18
CA ARG A 526 5.61 -0.18 28.28
C ARG A 526 4.81 -0.20 29.58
N LEU A 527 5.36 -0.84 30.60
CA LEU A 527 4.74 -0.98 31.91
C LEU A 527 5.54 -0.21 32.96
N TYR A 528 4.88 0.65 33.71
CA TYR A 528 5.49 1.51 34.72
C TYR A 528 4.98 1.18 36.12
N ASP A 529 5.84 1.25 37.13
CA ASP A 529 5.43 1.17 38.53
C ASP A 529 4.83 2.49 39.04
N ALA A 530 4.39 2.52 40.30
CA ALA A 530 3.80 3.70 40.94
C ALA A 530 4.76 4.91 41.07
N GLY A 531 6.05 4.72 40.81
CA GLY A 531 7.06 5.77 40.78
C GLY A 531 7.46 6.18 39.37
N ASP A 532 6.67 5.82 38.35
CA ASP A 532 6.93 6.03 36.92
C ASP A 532 8.24 5.38 36.42
N ASN A 533 8.72 4.34 37.10
CA ASN A 533 9.87 3.58 36.61
C ASN A 533 9.40 2.49 35.66
N LEU A 534 10.01 2.39 34.48
CA LEU A 534 9.77 1.30 33.54
C LEU A 534 10.19 -0.03 34.18
N ILE A 535 9.25 -0.96 34.33
CA ILE A 535 9.48 -2.28 34.92
C ILE A 535 9.48 -3.41 33.89
N ALA A 536 8.81 -3.22 32.76
CA ALA A 536 8.83 -4.17 31.66
C ALA A 536 8.50 -3.49 30.33
N GLU A 537 9.05 -4.05 29.25
CA GLU A 537 8.81 -3.58 27.89
C GLU A 537 8.70 -4.77 26.91
N ILE A 538 7.72 -4.74 26.02
CA ILE A 538 7.54 -5.71 24.94
C ILE A 538 7.87 -5.03 23.62
N ASN A 539 8.68 -5.70 22.79
CA ASN A 539 9.19 -5.19 21.51
C ASN A 539 9.87 -3.81 21.62
N PRO A 540 10.90 -3.68 22.47
CA PRO A 540 11.68 -2.44 22.53
C PRO A 540 12.40 -2.16 21.20
N TYR A 541 12.35 -0.90 20.77
CA TYR A 541 13.10 -0.40 19.62
C TYR A 541 14.37 0.31 20.08
N ASP A 542 15.53 -0.08 19.55
CA ASP A 542 16.80 0.57 19.84
C ASP A 542 17.10 1.60 18.73
N ALA A 543 16.90 2.88 19.03
CA ALA A 543 17.13 3.97 18.08
C ALA A 543 18.61 4.15 17.70
N ALA A 544 19.55 3.74 18.55
CA ALA A 544 20.98 3.80 18.20
C ALA A 544 21.36 2.68 17.22
N ALA A 545 20.73 1.52 17.33
CA ALA A 545 20.88 0.43 16.38
C ALA A 545 19.97 0.57 15.16
N GLY A 546 18.87 1.33 15.23
CA GLY A 546 17.89 1.43 14.14
C GLY A 546 17.06 0.16 13.92
N THR A 547 16.86 -0.66 14.97
CA THR A 547 16.05 -1.89 14.87
C THR A 547 15.47 -2.33 16.22
N LEU A 548 14.52 -3.27 16.17
CA LEU A 548 13.98 -3.94 17.35
C LEU A 548 15.05 -4.79 18.04
N LYS A 549 15.01 -4.85 19.36
CA LYS A 549 15.89 -5.72 20.15
C LYS A 549 15.36 -7.15 20.17
N GLY A 550 16.25 -8.12 20.28
CA GLY A 550 15.90 -9.53 20.47
C GLY A 550 15.49 -10.29 19.19
N LEU A 551 15.76 -9.77 17.99
CA LEU A 551 15.43 -10.46 16.73
C LEU A 551 16.31 -11.67 16.42
N GLY A 552 17.40 -11.86 17.16
CA GLY A 552 18.35 -12.96 16.94
C GLY A 552 19.27 -12.76 15.73
N THR A 553 19.20 -11.61 15.06
CA THR A 553 20.16 -11.19 14.02
C THR A 553 21.40 -10.56 14.67
N PRO A 554 22.58 -10.62 14.03
CA PRO A 554 23.82 -10.03 14.59
C PRO A 554 23.71 -8.53 14.91
N SER A 555 22.89 -7.81 14.15
CA SER A 555 22.70 -6.35 14.28
C SER A 555 21.63 -5.95 15.29
N SER A 556 20.79 -6.89 15.75
CA SER A 556 19.76 -6.64 16.75
C SER A 556 20.36 -6.73 18.17
N PRO A 557 20.28 -5.66 18.98
CA PRO A 557 20.78 -5.70 20.36
C PRO A 557 20.06 -6.77 21.19
N PRO A 558 20.74 -7.38 22.19
CA PRO A 558 20.09 -8.30 23.10
C PRO A 558 19.05 -7.59 23.97
N LEU A 559 18.03 -8.33 24.40
CA LEU A 559 17.03 -7.84 25.35
C LEU A 559 17.68 -7.54 26.71
N GLY A 560 17.31 -6.41 27.29
CA GLY A 560 17.65 -5.97 28.64
C GLY A 560 16.82 -6.66 29.72
N ALA A 561 17.04 -6.25 30.98
CA ALA A 561 16.24 -6.74 32.10
C ALA A 561 14.80 -6.19 32.02
N GLY A 562 13.80 -7.07 32.12
CA GLY A 562 12.38 -6.69 31.99
C GLY A 562 11.90 -6.53 30.54
N GLU A 563 12.80 -6.66 29.56
CA GLU A 563 12.45 -6.59 28.14
C GLU A 563 12.09 -7.97 27.58
N SER A 564 11.19 -7.99 26.60
CA SER A 564 10.81 -9.18 25.84
C SER A 564 10.54 -8.84 24.38
N HIS A 565 10.62 -9.85 23.50
CA HIS A 565 10.24 -9.73 22.11
C HIS A 565 9.11 -10.73 21.80
N ASP A 566 8.08 -10.26 21.11
CA ASP A 566 6.90 -11.02 20.71
C ASP A 566 6.60 -10.78 19.23
N ASP A 567 6.99 -11.74 18.40
CA ASP A 567 6.86 -11.71 16.94
C ASP A 567 5.38 -11.69 16.48
N ALA A 568 4.43 -12.13 17.31
CA ALA A 568 3.01 -12.05 16.99
C ALA A 568 2.49 -10.60 17.01
N LEU A 569 3.19 -9.71 17.71
CA LEU A 569 2.93 -8.27 17.77
C LEU A 569 3.80 -7.45 16.80
N VAL A 570 4.54 -8.13 15.93
CA VAL A 570 5.19 -7.54 14.74
C VAL A 570 4.38 -7.96 13.53
N TYR A 571 3.69 -7.02 12.91
CA TYR A 571 2.81 -7.23 11.75
C TYR A 571 3.59 -6.98 10.47
N GLU A 572 3.84 -8.04 9.70
CA GLU A 572 4.64 -7.98 8.46
C GLU A 572 4.30 -9.16 7.54
N ALA A 573 4.76 -9.07 6.29
CA ALA A 573 4.80 -10.21 5.38
C ALA A 573 6.25 -10.64 5.18
N ALA A 574 6.63 -11.79 5.74
CA ALA A 574 7.94 -12.40 5.53
C ALA A 574 7.84 -13.45 4.42
N MET A 575 8.56 -13.23 3.32
CA MET A 575 8.60 -14.13 2.18
C MET A 575 9.46 -15.37 2.47
N ARG A 576 9.23 -16.44 1.71
CA ARG A 576 9.95 -17.71 1.74
C ARG A 576 10.36 -18.09 0.32
N SER A 577 11.51 -18.72 0.17
CA SER A 577 11.93 -19.29 -1.12
C SER A 577 12.39 -20.74 -0.96
N THR A 578 11.69 -21.67 -1.62
CA THR A 578 12.19 -23.04 -1.75
C THR A 578 13.34 -23.16 -2.77
N LEU A 579 13.54 -22.14 -3.61
CA LEU A 579 14.65 -22.06 -4.57
C LEU A 579 16.00 -21.82 -3.87
N THR A 580 16.03 -20.89 -2.92
CA THR A 580 17.23 -20.62 -2.09
C THR A 580 17.30 -21.56 -0.88
N GLY A 581 16.17 -22.13 -0.47
CA GLY A 581 16.05 -22.97 0.73
C GLY A 581 15.86 -22.16 2.01
N GLU A 582 15.63 -20.86 1.90
CA GLU A 582 15.44 -19.95 3.02
C GLU A 582 13.99 -19.98 3.51
N ASP A 583 13.83 -20.20 4.83
CA ASP A 583 12.54 -20.09 5.48
C ASP A 583 12.04 -18.64 5.51
N LYS A 584 12.95 -17.66 5.65
CA LYS A 584 12.66 -16.22 5.52
C LYS A 584 13.68 -15.64 4.55
N THR A 585 13.22 -14.99 3.49
CA THR A 585 14.11 -14.41 2.47
C THR A 585 13.78 -12.95 2.19
N PHE A 586 14.80 -12.19 1.80
CA PHE A 586 14.67 -10.86 1.18
C PHE A 586 14.95 -10.90 -0.33
N HIS A 587 14.99 -12.09 -0.93
CA HIS A 587 15.01 -12.28 -2.37
C HIS A 587 13.57 -12.45 -2.90
N PHE A 588 12.70 -11.44 -2.82
CA PHE A 588 11.30 -11.57 -3.26
C PHE A 588 11.17 -12.03 -4.73
N ALA A 589 12.14 -11.69 -5.58
CA ALA A 589 12.18 -12.14 -6.97
C ALA A 589 12.28 -13.67 -7.09
N LEU A 590 12.82 -14.33 -6.06
CA LEU A 590 12.97 -15.78 -5.92
C LEU A 590 11.96 -16.39 -4.95
N ALA A 591 11.11 -15.58 -4.32
CA ALA A 591 10.12 -16.08 -3.39
C ALA A 591 9.02 -16.85 -4.11
N ASP A 592 8.61 -17.97 -3.52
CA ASP A 592 7.54 -18.86 -3.99
C ASP A 592 6.55 -19.23 -2.87
N GLY A 593 6.75 -18.65 -1.68
CA GLY A 593 5.90 -18.84 -0.52
C GLY A 593 6.00 -17.68 0.47
N ARG A 594 5.20 -17.75 1.53
CA ARG A 594 5.30 -16.85 2.69
C ARG A 594 5.67 -17.68 3.91
N TYR A 595 6.51 -17.14 4.76
CA TYR A 595 6.74 -17.67 6.10
C TYR A 595 5.73 -17.11 7.10
N LYS A 596 5.42 -15.82 6.94
CA LYS A 596 4.54 -15.08 7.83
C LYS A 596 3.79 -14.06 6.99
N ASP A 597 2.49 -13.95 7.24
CA ASP A 597 1.68 -12.80 6.88
C ASP A 597 0.59 -12.71 7.94
N ASN A 598 0.89 -11.97 9.00
CA ASN A 598 -0.04 -11.68 10.08
C ASN A 598 -0.58 -10.26 10.00
N ARG A 599 -0.46 -9.55 8.86
CA ARG A 599 -1.00 -8.18 8.71
C ARG A 599 -2.52 -8.18 8.93
N ILE A 600 -3.05 -7.13 9.55
CA ILE A 600 -4.43 -7.12 10.08
C ILE A 600 -5.41 -6.96 8.91
N PRO A 601 -6.38 -7.88 8.69
CA PRO A 601 -7.35 -7.78 7.60
C PRO A 601 -8.27 -6.56 7.70
N PRO A 602 -8.82 -6.06 6.58
CA PRO A 602 -9.81 -4.99 6.58
C PRO A 602 -11.17 -5.47 7.11
N LEU A 603 -12.08 -4.51 7.33
CA LEU A 603 -13.47 -4.75 7.69
C LEU A 603 -14.13 -5.75 6.72
N GLY A 604 -14.77 -6.79 7.27
CA GLY A 604 -15.52 -7.78 6.51
C GLY A 604 -14.67 -8.69 5.62
N PHE A 605 -13.39 -8.88 5.90
CA PHE A 605 -12.49 -9.67 5.07
C PHE A 605 -13.01 -11.10 4.82
N ASP A 606 -13.18 -11.46 3.55
CA ASP A 606 -13.67 -12.74 3.10
C ASP A 606 -12.57 -13.81 3.10
N ILE A 607 -12.31 -14.36 4.28
CA ILE A 607 -11.33 -15.42 4.46
C ILE A 607 -11.65 -16.70 3.66
N ALA A 608 -12.92 -16.94 3.29
CA ALA A 608 -13.30 -18.13 2.56
C ALA A 608 -12.77 -18.11 1.11
N ASN A 609 -12.74 -16.94 0.48
CA ASN A 609 -12.26 -16.75 -0.88
C ASN A 609 -10.80 -16.24 -0.95
N ALA A 610 -10.19 -15.90 0.19
CA ALA A 610 -8.83 -15.36 0.24
C ALA A 610 -7.75 -16.26 -0.39
N ALA A 611 -7.94 -17.59 -0.35
CA ALA A 611 -7.00 -18.54 -0.92
C ALA A 611 -6.91 -18.46 -2.46
N GLU A 612 -8.00 -18.10 -3.14
CA GLU A 612 -8.04 -17.96 -4.60
C GLU A 612 -7.18 -16.77 -5.08
N ARG A 613 -6.99 -15.78 -4.21
CA ARG A 613 -6.16 -14.60 -4.44
C ARG A 613 -4.79 -14.67 -3.74
N LEU A 614 -4.49 -15.82 -3.11
CA LEU A 614 -3.30 -16.02 -2.29
C LEU A 614 -3.14 -15.01 -1.13
N ALA A 615 -4.21 -14.43 -0.62
CA ALA A 615 -4.19 -13.36 0.39
C ALA A 615 -4.51 -13.83 1.82
N GLN A 616 -4.64 -15.13 2.07
CA GLN A 616 -4.86 -15.69 3.40
C GLN A 616 -3.66 -15.44 4.34
N PRO A 617 -3.89 -15.32 5.67
CA PRO A 617 -2.80 -15.24 6.63
C PRO A 617 -1.91 -16.49 6.59
N VAL A 618 -0.65 -16.30 6.92
CA VAL A 618 0.36 -17.35 6.95
C VAL A 618 1.14 -17.24 8.25
N TRP A 619 1.42 -18.37 8.90
CA TRP A 619 2.18 -18.41 10.14
C TRP A 619 3.15 -19.59 10.14
N GLN A 620 4.44 -19.30 10.33
CA GLN A 620 5.52 -20.30 10.35
C GLN A 620 5.54 -21.21 9.11
N GLY A 621 5.33 -20.61 7.93
CA GLY A 621 5.35 -21.29 6.63
C GLY A 621 4.06 -22.02 6.27
N GLU A 622 3.03 -21.96 7.12
CA GLU A 622 1.76 -22.68 6.93
C GLU A 622 0.59 -21.70 6.78
N ASN A 623 -0.34 -22.02 5.88
CA ASN A 623 -1.59 -21.25 5.76
C ASN A 623 -2.37 -21.30 7.08
N ALA A 624 -2.76 -20.14 7.59
CA ALA A 624 -3.39 -19.97 8.90
C ALA A 624 -4.72 -19.19 8.78
N PRO A 625 -5.75 -19.74 8.10
CA PRO A 625 -7.05 -19.05 7.98
C PRO A 625 -7.80 -18.91 9.30
N ASP A 626 -7.40 -19.63 10.36
CA ASP A 626 -7.89 -19.47 11.73
C ASP A 626 -6.97 -18.61 12.62
N TYR A 627 -6.03 -17.86 12.02
CA TYR A 627 -5.18 -16.90 12.74
C TYR A 627 -6.02 -15.77 13.36
N TYR A 628 -7.01 -15.28 12.61
CA TYR A 628 -8.05 -14.38 13.12
C TYR A 628 -9.36 -15.15 13.32
N SER A 629 -10.12 -14.77 14.33
CA SER A 629 -11.46 -15.27 14.57
C SER A 629 -12.46 -14.71 13.56
N ALA A 630 -13.64 -15.32 13.48
CA ALA A 630 -14.72 -14.80 12.63
C ALA A 630 -15.14 -13.36 13.02
N ALA A 631 -15.05 -13.00 14.31
CA ALA A 631 -15.37 -11.66 14.78
C ALA A 631 -14.31 -10.63 14.37
N GLU A 632 -13.03 -11.03 14.38
CA GLU A 632 -11.91 -10.21 13.93
C GLU A 632 -11.94 -9.96 12.42
N TYR A 633 -12.23 -11.00 11.60
CA TYR A 633 -12.45 -10.81 10.16
C TYR A 633 -13.67 -9.93 9.86
N ALA A 634 -14.79 -10.15 10.57
CA ALA A 634 -15.99 -9.36 10.37
C ALA A 634 -15.78 -7.89 10.75
N GLY A 635 -15.02 -7.61 11.82
CA GLY A 635 -14.78 -6.26 12.33
C GLY A 635 -13.51 -5.57 11.85
N GLY A 636 -12.61 -6.27 11.15
CA GLY A 636 -11.34 -5.71 10.67
C GLY A 636 -10.38 -5.31 11.79
N TYR A 637 -10.15 -6.18 12.78
CA TYR A 637 -9.25 -5.87 13.90
C TYR A 637 -8.45 -7.10 14.34
N ASP A 638 -7.35 -6.86 15.06
CA ASP A 638 -6.68 -7.89 15.86
C ASP A 638 -7.03 -7.70 17.34
N HIS A 639 -7.61 -8.72 17.97
CA HIS A 639 -7.78 -8.76 19.42
C HIS A 639 -6.55 -9.42 20.06
N VAL A 640 -5.75 -8.58 20.71
CA VAL A 640 -4.56 -8.98 21.44
C VAL A 640 -4.95 -9.33 22.88
N SER A 641 -4.48 -10.48 23.35
CA SER A 641 -4.57 -10.89 24.75
C SER A 641 -3.26 -11.54 25.17
N LEU A 642 -2.63 -11.00 26.20
CA LEU A 642 -1.34 -11.47 26.68
C LEU A 642 -1.17 -11.36 28.20
N LEU A 643 -0.12 -12.00 28.69
CA LEU A 643 0.32 -11.88 30.07
C LEU A 643 1.57 -11.00 30.11
N ALA A 644 1.41 -9.76 30.53
CA ALA A 644 2.48 -8.80 30.77
C ALA A 644 3.02 -8.96 32.21
N ALA A 645 3.99 -8.11 32.59
CA ALA A 645 4.46 -8.06 33.97
C ALA A 645 3.32 -7.60 34.91
N PRO A 646 3.06 -8.29 36.04
CA PRO A 646 2.13 -7.80 37.06
C PRO A 646 2.73 -6.63 37.86
N GLY A 647 1.89 -5.91 38.59
CA GLY A 647 2.28 -4.84 39.51
C GLY A 647 2.57 -3.49 38.85
N ALA A 648 2.28 -3.33 37.55
CA ALA A 648 2.33 -2.02 36.93
C ALA A 648 1.22 -1.13 37.50
N SER A 649 1.51 0.16 37.62
CA SER A 649 0.52 1.21 37.93
C SER A 649 0.06 1.96 36.69
N ARG A 650 0.82 1.87 35.59
CA ARG A 650 0.51 2.48 34.30
C ARG A 650 1.02 1.59 33.16
N VAL A 651 0.23 1.49 32.10
CA VAL A 651 0.56 0.75 30.87
C VAL A 651 0.37 1.67 29.68
N GLU A 652 1.35 1.72 28.80
CA GLU A 652 1.26 2.37 27.48
C GLU A 652 1.38 1.31 26.40
N VAL A 653 0.49 1.37 25.41
CA VAL A 653 0.51 0.51 24.22
C VAL A 653 0.59 1.42 22.99
N ASP A 654 1.68 1.29 22.24
CA ASP A 654 1.94 2.07 21.04
C ASP A 654 2.00 1.16 19.83
N LEU A 655 1.35 1.57 18.74
CA LEU A 655 1.52 0.95 17.42
C LEU A 655 2.42 1.83 16.57
N TYR A 656 3.56 1.27 16.15
CA TYR A 656 4.50 1.95 15.26
C TYR A 656 4.47 1.36 13.85
N TYR A 657 4.67 2.20 12.85
CA TYR A 657 4.97 1.83 11.46
C TYR A 657 6.46 2.06 11.16
N GLN A 658 7.11 1.11 10.49
CA GLN A 658 8.48 1.26 10.00
C GLN A 658 8.53 1.01 8.49
N THR A 659 8.92 2.06 7.74
CA THR A 659 9.03 2.04 6.26
C THR A 659 10.04 1.01 5.76
N THR A 660 11.18 0.90 6.42
CA THR A 660 12.15 -0.17 6.16
C THR A 660 12.90 -0.53 7.43
N SER A 661 13.21 -1.81 7.60
CA SER A 661 14.02 -2.30 8.69
C SER A 661 15.51 -2.18 8.33
N ARG A 662 16.34 -2.15 9.37
CA ARG A 662 17.80 -2.24 9.21
C ARG A 662 18.22 -3.51 8.50
N GLU A 663 17.60 -4.64 8.83
CA GLU A 663 17.96 -5.96 8.29
C GLU A 663 17.83 -5.97 6.76
N TYR A 664 16.80 -5.31 6.22
CA TYR A 664 16.63 -5.19 4.78
C TYR A 664 17.68 -4.27 4.14
N MET A 665 18.04 -3.16 4.81
CA MET A 665 19.09 -2.25 4.33
C MET A 665 20.48 -2.90 4.34
N GLU A 666 20.78 -3.71 5.35
CA GLU A 666 22.01 -4.51 5.41
C GLU A 666 22.04 -5.58 4.32
N PHE A 667 20.91 -6.27 4.11
CA PHE A 667 20.77 -7.24 3.03
C PHE A 667 21.07 -6.62 1.66
N LEU A 668 20.38 -5.53 1.29
CA LEU A 668 20.61 -4.87 0.00
C LEU A 668 22.05 -4.40 -0.18
N ARG A 669 22.67 -3.84 0.88
CA ARG A 669 24.08 -3.45 0.88
C ARG A 669 24.99 -4.64 0.62
N ASP A 670 24.80 -5.74 1.35
CA ASP A 670 25.69 -6.89 1.34
C ASP A 670 25.56 -7.72 0.05
N GLU A 671 24.34 -7.85 -0.47
CA GLU A 671 24.05 -8.45 -1.76
C GLU A 671 24.76 -7.69 -2.90
N ILE A 672 24.60 -6.36 -2.93
CA ILE A 672 25.24 -5.53 -3.93
C ILE A 672 26.76 -5.52 -3.77
N ALA A 673 27.28 -5.53 -2.53
CA ALA A 673 28.72 -5.61 -2.27
C ALA A 673 29.34 -6.97 -2.61
N GLY A 674 28.53 -7.99 -2.92
CA GLY A 674 28.98 -9.36 -3.15
C GLY A 674 29.52 -10.04 -1.90
N THR A 675 29.08 -9.60 -0.72
CA THR A 675 29.46 -10.15 0.59
C THR A 675 28.33 -10.91 1.27
N GLY A 676 27.17 -11.00 0.62
CA GLY A 676 26.05 -11.83 1.08
C GLY A 676 26.38 -13.32 1.10
N ASP A 677 25.57 -14.08 1.83
CA ASP A 677 25.67 -15.53 1.99
C ASP A 677 24.32 -16.26 1.85
N THR A 678 23.30 -15.58 1.31
CA THR A 678 21.92 -16.06 1.16
C THR A 678 21.68 -16.81 -0.14
N LEU A 679 22.46 -16.54 -1.19
CA LEU A 679 22.42 -17.30 -2.44
C LEU A 679 23.45 -18.44 -2.44
N PRO A 680 23.03 -19.71 -2.65
CA PRO A 680 23.98 -20.80 -2.73
C PRO A 680 24.76 -20.75 -4.05
N ASP A 681 26.06 -21.01 -3.95
CA ASP A 681 27.00 -21.02 -5.08
C ASP A 681 26.47 -21.95 -6.20
N PRO A 682 26.24 -21.43 -7.42
CA PRO A 682 25.79 -22.25 -8.54
C PRO A 682 26.84 -23.29 -8.96
N ASN A 683 28.12 -23.08 -8.62
CA ASN A 683 29.22 -23.93 -9.01
C ASN A 683 30.21 -24.17 -7.84
N PRO A 684 29.81 -24.93 -6.79
CA PRO A 684 30.60 -25.10 -5.56
C PRO A 684 31.92 -25.88 -5.76
N GLY A 685 32.25 -26.24 -7.01
CA GLY A 685 33.51 -26.85 -7.41
C GLY A 685 34.58 -25.88 -7.91
N THR A 686 34.25 -24.58 -8.09
CA THR A 686 35.21 -23.53 -8.46
C THR A 686 35.65 -22.73 -7.22
N PRO A 687 36.82 -22.05 -7.27
CA PRO A 687 37.28 -21.22 -6.15
C PRO A 687 36.50 -19.90 -5.99
N GLU A 688 35.71 -19.51 -6.98
CA GLU A 688 34.99 -18.25 -7.05
C GLU A 688 33.51 -18.52 -6.74
N ASN A 689 32.92 -17.80 -5.79
CA ASN A 689 31.49 -17.86 -5.57
C ASN A 689 30.80 -17.12 -6.72
N GLU A 690 30.19 -17.88 -7.62
CA GLU A 690 29.56 -17.35 -8.82
C GLU A 690 28.13 -16.85 -8.58
N ALA A 691 27.61 -16.90 -7.35
CA ALA A 691 26.28 -16.38 -7.02
C ALA A 691 26.22 -14.84 -7.03
N TYR A 692 27.36 -14.18 -6.82
CA TYR A 692 27.46 -12.73 -6.61
C TYR A 692 28.29 -12.06 -7.71
N ILE A 693 27.63 -11.59 -8.77
CA ILE A 693 28.28 -11.07 -9.97
C ILE A 693 28.24 -9.54 -10.10
N ILE A 694 27.47 -8.84 -9.25
CA ILE A 694 27.28 -7.38 -9.33
C ILE A 694 28.61 -6.60 -9.36
N GLN A 695 29.63 -7.07 -8.64
CA GLN A 695 30.92 -6.38 -8.56
C GLN A 695 31.78 -6.54 -9.83
N THR A 696 31.52 -7.54 -10.66
CA THR A 696 32.39 -7.95 -11.76
C THR A 696 31.75 -7.85 -13.14
N ASP A 697 30.43 -7.98 -13.24
CA ASP A 697 29.71 -7.95 -14.50
C ASP A 697 29.42 -6.49 -14.97
N PRO A 698 29.78 -6.11 -16.21
CA PRO A 698 29.56 -4.77 -16.74
C PRO A 698 28.10 -4.30 -16.76
N PHE A 699 27.12 -5.20 -16.77
CA PHE A 699 25.69 -4.84 -16.71
C PHE A 699 25.36 -4.01 -15.46
N PHE A 700 26.08 -4.24 -14.36
CA PHE A 700 25.90 -3.53 -13.09
C PHE A 700 26.83 -2.33 -12.91
N ASP A 701 27.55 -1.88 -13.96
CA ASP A 701 28.56 -0.81 -13.84
C ASP A 701 28.01 0.48 -13.21
N GLN A 702 26.75 0.81 -13.49
CA GLN A 702 26.03 1.99 -12.97
C GLN A 702 25.02 1.64 -11.85
N LEU A 703 25.02 0.40 -11.39
CA LEU A 703 24.10 -0.10 -10.37
C LEU A 703 24.82 -0.49 -9.07
N ARG A 704 26.05 -1.02 -9.15
CA ARG A 704 26.82 -1.47 -7.97
C ARG A 704 27.07 -0.38 -6.93
N ALA A 705 27.01 0.90 -7.32
CA ALA A 705 27.19 2.02 -6.40
C ALA A 705 25.97 2.21 -5.46
N TRP A 706 24.81 1.63 -5.78
CA TRP A 706 23.62 1.72 -4.95
C TRP A 706 23.77 1.04 -3.59
N GLY A 707 24.52 -0.06 -3.48
CA GLY A 707 24.77 -0.74 -2.19
C GLY A 707 25.36 0.18 -1.12
N PRO A 708 26.56 0.76 -1.33
CA PRO A 708 27.13 1.71 -0.37
C PRO A 708 26.33 3.02 -0.26
N THR A 709 25.73 3.51 -1.34
CA THR A 709 24.93 4.75 -1.34
C THR A 709 23.68 4.62 -0.47
N LEU A 710 22.90 3.55 -0.64
CA LEU A 710 21.71 3.26 0.16
C LEU A 710 22.08 3.09 1.64
N TRP A 711 23.15 2.35 1.94
CA TRP A 711 23.59 2.19 3.32
C TRP A 711 23.95 3.53 3.98
N GLN A 712 24.69 4.39 3.29
CA GLN A 712 25.08 5.71 3.81
C GLN A 712 23.86 6.63 3.97
N LEU A 713 22.90 6.58 3.04
CA LEU A 713 21.63 7.28 3.18
C LEU A 713 20.87 6.78 4.42
N TRP A 714 20.74 5.47 4.60
CA TRP A 714 20.06 4.92 5.76
C TRP A 714 20.77 5.27 7.07
N GLU A 715 22.07 5.04 7.19
CA GLU A 715 22.85 5.31 8.42
C GLU A 715 22.80 6.79 8.81
N HIS A 716 22.86 7.70 7.84
CA HIS A 716 22.75 9.14 8.08
C HIS A 716 21.32 9.57 8.46
N ASN A 717 20.30 8.91 7.91
CA ASN A 717 18.91 9.34 8.03
C ASN A 717 18.03 8.48 8.95
N MET A 718 18.49 7.39 9.56
CA MET A 718 17.64 6.43 10.30
C MET A 718 16.83 7.03 11.47
N ASN A 719 17.10 8.28 11.84
CA ASN A 719 16.42 9.02 12.90
C ASN A 719 15.59 10.22 12.41
N VAL A 720 15.48 10.46 11.10
CA VAL A 720 14.63 11.52 10.53
C VAL A 720 13.18 11.05 10.38
N PRO A 721 12.20 11.96 10.17
CA PRO A 721 10.81 11.58 9.95
C PRO A 721 10.64 10.52 8.86
N GLY A 722 9.83 9.50 9.14
CA GLY A 722 9.55 8.38 8.24
C GLY A 722 10.60 7.26 8.19
N ALA A 723 11.86 7.58 8.51
CA ALA A 723 12.93 6.58 8.63
C ALA A 723 12.90 5.93 10.03
N ALA A 724 12.80 6.77 11.06
CA ALA A 724 12.46 6.33 12.40
C ALA A 724 11.04 5.75 12.39
N PRO A 725 10.72 4.77 13.26
CA PRO A 725 9.37 4.26 13.36
C PRO A 725 8.37 5.39 13.69
N VAL A 726 7.33 5.49 12.88
CA VAL A 726 6.26 6.49 13.01
C VAL A 726 5.23 5.96 14.00
N LEU A 727 4.92 6.73 15.04
CA LEU A 727 3.85 6.38 15.97
C LEU A 727 2.51 6.56 15.27
N MET A 728 1.78 5.48 15.01
CA MET A 728 0.47 5.55 14.36
C MET A 728 -0.62 5.93 15.36
N THR A 729 -0.65 5.23 16.50
CA THR A 729 -1.66 5.40 17.56
C THR A 729 -1.09 4.91 18.89
N THR A 730 -1.58 5.46 19.99
CA THR A 730 -1.25 5.06 21.36
C THR A 730 -2.52 4.85 22.18
N ALA A 731 -2.43 4.05 23.25
CA ALA A 731 -3.43 3.95 24.30
C ALA A 731 -2.76 3.76 25.66
N GLY A 732 -3.27 4.44 26.68
CA GLY A 732 -2.80 4.36 28.06
C GLY A 732 -3.82 3.72 28.99
N PHE A 733 -3.33 3.05 30.04
CA PHE A 733 -4.15 2.53 31.13
C PHE A 733 -3.48 2.81 32.47
N ASP A 734 -4.17 3.50 33.36
CA ASP A 734 -3.74 3.74 34.74
C ASP A 734 -4.51 2.84 35.70
N VAL A 735 -3.76 2.08 36.51
CA VAL A 735 -4.27 1.07 37.45
C VAL A 735 -4.81 1.72 38.73
N THR A 736 -4.26 2.87 39.10
CA THR A 736 -4.66 3.60 40.30
C THR A 736 -5.75 4.61 39.92
N GLY A 737 -6.79 4.70 40.76
CA GLY A 737 -7.64 5.88 40.87
C GLY A 737 -6.85 7.10 41.39
N ALA A 738 -5.77 7.44 40.70
CA ALA A 738 -5.12 8.73 40.81
C ALA A 738 -5.82 9.64 39.80
N CYS A 739 -6.88 10.31 40.24
CA CYS A 739 -7.33 11.55 39.63
C CYS A 739 -6.12 12.51 39.58
N HIS A 740 -5.44 12.53 38.45
CA HIS A 740 -4.48 13.56 38.09
C HIS A 740 -4.99 14.24 36.83
N TYR A 741 -6.13 14.91 36.94
CA TYR A 741 -6.27 16.38 36.99
C TYR A 741 -7.73 16.74 36.68
N ALA A 742 -8.39 17.43 37.61
CA ALA A 742 -9.62 18.21 37.42
C ALA A 742 -10.95 17.48 37.08
N ASP A 743 -11.47 16.63 37.99
CA ASP A 743 -12.90 16.83 38.36
C ASP A 743 -12.93 18.18 39.04
N VAL A 744 -13.75 19.05 38.51
CA VAL A 744 -14.13 20.19 39.31
C VAL A 744 -15.60 20.50 39.09
N GLU A 745 -16.46 19.98 39.97
CA GLU A 745 -17.67 20.66 40.46
C GLU A 745 -18.28 20.12 41.81
N PRO A 746 -19.25 20.83 42.44
CA PRO A 746 -19.37 21.00 43.89
C PRO A 746 -20.46 20.17 44.60
N ASN A 747 -20.76 18.94 44.16
CA ASN A 747 -21.82 18.10 44.75
C ASN A 747 -21.38 16.68 45.17
N ALA A 748 -20.08 16.42 45.34
CA ALA A 748 -19.55 15.16 45.89
C ALA A 748 -20.41 14.59 47.04
N ASP A 749 -20.88 13.34 46.89
CA ASP A 749 -21.40 12.58 48.02
C ASP A 749 -20.26 12.37 49.03
N HIS A 750 -20.38 13.03 50.18
CA HIS A 750 -19.37 13.05 51.23
C HIS A 750 -19.14 11.67 51.90
N GLY A 751 -19.87 10.63 51.48
CA GLY A 751 -19.91 9.32 52.13
C GLY A 751 -18.95 8.26 51.61
N ASN A 752 -18.39 8.36 50.38
CA ASN A 752 -17.55 7.30 49.83
C ASN A 752 -16.44 7.81 48.88
N PRO A 753 -15.23 8.09 49.38
CA PRO A 753 -14.09 8.62 48.59
C PRO A 753 -13.47 7.64 47.58
N ALA A 754 -14.11 6.52 47.26
CA ALA A 754 -13.53 5.42 46.49
C ALA A 754 -14.33 5.05 45.22
N ALA A 755 -15.32 5.85 44.82
CA ALA A 755 -16.09 5.63 43.60
C ALA A 755 -15.79 6.75 42.60
N CYS A 756 -15.01 6.43 41.57
CA CYS A 756 -14.97 7.14 40.30
C CYS A 756 -16.14 6.59 39.46
N ASP A 757 -17.17 7.38 39.16
CA ASP A 757 -18.34 6.93 38.37
C ASP A 757 -18.32 7.37 36.91
N GLY A 758 -17.42 8.29 36.53
CA GLY A 758 -17.06 8.51 35.13
C GLY A 758 -18.18 9.09 34.26
N ASP A 759 -19.06 9.92 34.82
CA ASP A 759 -20.00 10.74 34.05
C ASP A 759 -19.66 12.25 34.14
N VAL A 760 -20.01 12.98 33.08
CA VAL A 760 -20.02 14.44 33.05
C VAL A 760 -21.39 14.89 33.51
N ASP A 761 -21.47 15.71 34.56
CA ASP A 761 -22.74 16.19 35.08
C ASP A 761 -22.97 17.68 34.78
N VAL A 762 -24.14 18.20 35.18
CA VAL A 762 -24.55 19.58 34.89
C VAL A 762 -23.64 20.62 35.54
N ALA A 763 -22.89 20.18 36.55
CA ALA A 763 -22.02 20.97 37.34
C ALA A 763 -20.72 21.21 36.53
N ASP A 764 -20.07 20.17 35.98
CA ASP A 764 -18.88 20.32 35.12
C ASP A 764 -19.08 21.35 33.97
N ILE A 765 -20.27 21.31 33.35
CA ILE A 765 -20.67 22.24 32.28
C ILE A 765 -20.79 23.69 32.81
N GLN A 766 -21.27 23.90 34.04
CA GLN A 766 -21.39 25.23 34.65
C GLN A 766 -20.02 25.85 34.93
N ARG A 767 -19.03 25.05 35.28
CA ARG A 767 -17.67 25.53 35.51
C ARG A 767 -16.98 25.96 34.23
N ILE A 768 -17.07 25.15 33.17
CA ILE A 768 -16.54 25.47 31.85
C ILE A 768 -17.21 26.76 31.33
N ALA A 769 -18.53 26.86 31.46
CA ALA A 769 -19.28 28.06 31.06
C ALA A 769 -18.88 29.32 31.87
N GLY A 770 -18.50 29.15 33.15
CA GLY A 770 -18.02 30.25 34.01
C GLY A 770 -16.65 30.79 33.62
N CYS A 771 -15.86 30.02 32.87
CA CYS A 771 -14.52 30.38 32.41
C CYS A 771 -14.46 30.90 30.97
N TRP A 772 -15.59 30.90 30.26
CA TRP A 772 -15.67 31.35 28.88
C TRP A 772 -15.25 32.83 28.71
N ASN A 773 -14.33 33.11 27.78
CA ASN A 773 -13.71 34.44 27.56
C ASN A 773 -13.04 35.05 28.81
N GLN A 774 -12.58 34.22 29.76
CA GLN A 774 -11.72 34.66 30.86
C GLN A 774 -10.28 34.19 30.61
N PRO A 775 -9.26 35.02 30.92
CA PRO A 775 -7.87 34.60 30.83
C PRO A 775 -7.57 33.50 31.86
N ILE A 776 -6.81 32.50 31.43
CA ILE A 776 -6.41 31.35 32.26
C ILE A 776 -5.56 31.83 33.45
N GLY A 777 -5.85 31.32 34.67
CA GLY A 777 -5.21 31.81 35.90
C GLY A 777 -5.87 31.35 37.21
N THR A 778 -5.90 32.23 38.21
CA THR A 778 -6.38 31.85 39.56
C THR A 778 -7.88 31.59 39.66
N ALA A 779 -8.68 32.10 38.71
CA ALA A 779 -10.11 31.86 38.62
C ALA A 779 -10.48 30.72 37.65
N CYS A 780 -9.66 30.47 36.62
CA CYS A 780 -9.87 29.46 35.60
C CYS A 780 -8.63 28.54 35.50
N PRO A 781 -8.74 27.27 35.91
CA PRO A 781 -7.62 26.35 35.95
C PRO A 781 -6.91 26.22 34.60
N ILE A 782 -5.57 26.17 34.62
CA ILE A 782 -4.75 25.84 33.44
C ILE A 782 -5.16 24.50 32.80
N ALA A 783 -5.69 23.57 33.60
CA ALA A 783 -6.14 22.27 33.10
C ALA A 783 -7.34 22.35 32.14
N LEU A 784 -8.02 23.50 32.01
CA LEU A 784 -9.11 23.69 31.04
C LEU A 784 -8.60 24.22 29.68
N ASP A 785 -7.34 24.66 29.59
CA ASP A 785 -6.70 25.19 28.38
C ASP A 785 -5.95 24.05 27.68
N ILE A 786 -6.71 23.17 27.04
CA ILE A 786 -6.22 21.92 26.45
C ILE A 786 -5.33 22.22 25.24
N ASP A 787 -5.65 23.26 24.48
CA ASP A 787 -4.84 23.70 23.33
C ASP A 787 -3.64 24.59 23.73
N THR A 788 -3.52 24.94 25.01
CA THR A 788 -2.47 25.78 25.61
C THR A 788 -2.35 27.18 25.01
N SER A 789 -3.44 27.69 24.42
CA SER A 789 -3.50 29.01 23.81
C SER A 789 -3.51 30.15 24.84
N GLY A 790 -3.81 29.84 26.11
CA GLY A 790 -3.89 30.79 27.22
C GLY A 790 -5.29 31.37 27.45
N ASP A 791 -6.27 30.99 26.64
CA ASP A 791 -7.66 31.41 26.69
C ASP A 791 -8.59 30.19 26.53
N LEU A 792 -9.69 30.10 27.30
CA LEU A 792 -10.66 29.01 27.13
C LEU A 792 -11.59 29.30 25.93
N THR A 793 -11.48 28.50 24.88
CA THR A 793 -12.22 28.65 23.61
C THR A 793 -13.11 27.44 23.29
N VAL A 794 -13.77 27.46 22.13
CA VAL A 794 -14.57 26.32 21.66
C VAL A 794 -13.70 25.11 21.34
N LEU A 795 -12.44 25.34 20.97
CA LEU A 795 -11.50 24.28 20.59
C LEU A 795 -11.15 23.42 21.80
N ASP A 796 -10.94 24.01 22.97
CA ASP A 796 -10.72 23.28 24.22
C ASP A 796 -11.90 22.37 24.58
N ILE A 797 -13.13 22.85 24.37
CA ILE A 797 -14.34 22.06 24.62
C ILE A 797 -14.45 20.91 23.62
N THR A 798 -14.16 21.17 22.35
CA THR A 798 -14.17 20.13 21.31
C THR A 798 -13.14 19.04 21.61
N LEU A 799 -11.91 19.42 21.96
CA LEU A 799 -10.85 18.49 22.32
C LEU A 799 -11.22 17.66 23.56
N ALA A 800 -11.83 18.28 24.59
CA ALA A 800 -12.33 17.57 25.76
C ALA A 800 -13.45 16.57 25.41
N ALA A 801 -14.39 16.97 24.54
CA ALA A 801 -15.50 16.12 24.11
C ALA A 801 -15.02 14.92 23.28
N GLU A 802 -14.02 15.12 22.42
CA GLU A 802 -13.34 14.08 21.65
C GLU A 802 -12.61 13.09 22.58
N GLU A 803 -11.89 13.60 23.59
CA GLU A 803 -11.19 12.78 24.59
C GLU A 803 -12.16 11.94 25.42
N TRP A 804 -13.36 12.46 25.71
CA TRP A 804 -14.42 11.74 26.42
C TRP A 804 -15.30 10.85 25.53
N GLY A 805 -15.00 10.77 24.24
CA GLY A 805 -15.71 9.90 23.30
C GLY A 805 -17.18 10.29 23.10
N TRP A 806 -17.51 11.58 23.24
CA TRP A 806 -18.81 12.12 22.90
C TRP A 806 -18.80 12.50 21.42
N PRO A 807 -19.53 11.78 20.54
CA PRO A 807 -19.79 12.28 19.20
C PRO A 807 -20.86 13.37 19.31
N ASP A 808 -20.60 14.53 18.68
CA ASP A 808 -21.49 15.69 18.50
C ASP A 808 -22.84 15.72 19.26
#